data_AF-A0A7W9C9R4-F1
#
_entry.id   AF-A0A7W9C9R4-F1
#
_cell.length_a   1.000
_cell.length_b   1.000
_cell.length_c   1.000
_cell.angle_alpha   90.00
_cell.angle_beta   90.00
_cell.angle_gamma   90.00
#
_symmetry.space_group_name_H-M   'P 1'
#
loop_
_entity.id
_entity.type
_entity.pdbx_description
1 polymer ?
#
loop_
_entity_poly.entity_id
_entity_poly.type
_entity_poly.pdbx_seq_one_letter_code
_entity_poly.pdbx_strand_id
1 'polypeptide(L)'
;MTVRGERPETDDYEQARSGALYWTLSLYIGPDRVAEALNLAPGERIEPPVFRRTQRNHLPSLALGHAIDPLMNDIADREIRGELQEFLLSTADDAGIKNLDEAALAIRSHEDLIFSLPKSVSWTTEGVRFHAHPPGMDDDRLVRLRRFWLSHNDGSLSYHLSFSHYYGGGYVDAEGRRRSGYDPSTYYFLSLLQKLAAPKEYVLDPQRLKPAEADPHPFLDVFSETKLDIGPLDDIRVRRATGPEGQAPVQVEAQRFWPFVRTVFERDAVRLFPRLAAELDPSKPPRPGFETRLLELAPVMETPGLKAPKSRFMFMLHDERFFDRLMPVDEATKIPAPRKRMVQPLCYDPYQDRIRALTKPVNGRPPKAVHLGAPPAGTKAGERADPEFWNWVERRADYEAALEDGVFVRRNPTPDPARGDEGRWLPISDRATPQARMADFVEAMRTGQAVQIKAFRKPNEAEARPRLETPIEHHLPAFEIARADCLDYLFLAGFNQNIIDFMNQDTSEILDSIDPIYPDSSEQSDERFFVRYANHRAMITYVPKSRSLEIGNDYIGACPYAFLIHALALHNEFLAREHEQKTMARIDRIEALVDERAPADDPRIRAMADREPLDGEDRLSQAEFAINQAKLAEFAQYERFRHANPFRYDTERDVFKKLEELRGVSRKNKALSLAIQSLEDHASDLARRQQKRADAAQAAAERKQKDAEEAAAKRGRHLNFLLSMTGVFGAGQMFYWIGEKAAGGEGKDAEPARQLFGLLPSAPWAGNLILSLTEGLMTVALILFFVHLGRWGYAVFAKKG
;
A
#
# COMPACT_ATOMS: atom_id res chain seq x y z
N MET A 1 -28.71 30.69 5.24
CA MET A 1 -27.83 29.77 4.50
C MET A 1 -28.69 28.66 3.94
N THR A 2 -28.54 28.37 2.66
CA THR A 2 -29.28 27.30 1.99
C THR A 2 -28.63 25.97 2.35
N VAL A 3 -29.43 25.01 2.82
CA VAL A 3 -28.96 23.63 3.09
C VAL A 3 -29.42 22.76 1.92
N ARG A 4 -28.46 22.14 1.22
CA ARG A 4 -28.74 21.20 0.15
C ARG A 4 -28.83 19.77 0.68
N GLY A 5 -29.70 18.99 0.08
CA GLY A 5 -30.02 17.63 0.50
C GLY A 5 -31.37 17.58 1.24
N GLU A 6 -32.13 16.53 0.98
CA GLU A 6 -33.47 16.36 1.54
C GLU A 6 -33.42 15.51 2.83
N ARG A 7 -34.23 15.91 3.82
CA ARG A 7 -34.62 15.02 4.91
C ARG A 7 -35.71 14.07 4.39
N PRO A 8 -35.75 12.81 4.83
CA PRO A 8 -36.88 11.97 4.50
C PRO A 8 -38.13 12.55 5.17
N GLU A 9 -39.28 12.44 4.49
CA GLU A 9 -40.55 12.94 5.03
C GLU A 9 -41.14 12.04 6.13
N THR A 10 -40.61 10.82 6.30
CA THR A 10 -41.09 9.80 7.25
C THR A 10 -39.95 9.03 7.92
N ASP A 11 -40.22 8.42 9.08
CA ASP A 11 -39.33 7.48 9.78
C ASP A 11 -39.33 6.05 9.17
N ASP A 12 -39.73 5.92 7.89
CA ASP A 12 -39.77 4.65 7.16
C ASP A 12 -38.38 4.23 6.64
N TYR A 13 -38.29 3.01 6.07
CA TYR A 13 -37.10 2.49 5.38
C TYR A 13 -36.53 3.51 4.37
N GLU A 14 -35.22 3.71 4.37
CA GLU A 14 -34.55 4.66 3.49
C GLU A 14 -34.67 4.19 2.04
N GLN A 15 -35.42 4.93 1.22
CA GLN A 15 -35.49 4.63 -0.20
C GLN A 15 -34.20 5.03 -0.91
N ALA A 16 -33.62 4.10 -1.66
CA ALA A 16 -32.50 4.39 -2.53
C ALA A 16 -32.99 5.24 -3.72
N ARG A 17 -32.50 6.48 -3.84
CA ARG A 17 -32.91 7.43 -4.89
C ARG A 17 -31.76 7.66 -5.88
N SER A 18 -32.10 7.80 -7.17
CA SER A 18 -31.13 8.22 -8.20
C SER A 18 -30.67 9.65 -7.91
N GLY A 19 -29.37 9.93 -8.04
CA GLY A 19 -28.77 11.20 -7.60
C GLY A 19 -28.36 11.19 -6.12
N ALA A 20 -28.03 10.01 -5.59
CA ALA A 20 -27.52 9.85 -4.22
C ALA A 20 -26.08 9.34 -4.22
N LEU A 21 -25.28 9.90 -3.32
CA LEU A 21 -23.97 9.39 -2.97
C LEU A 21 -24.07 8.64 -1.64
N TYR A 22 -23.57 7.41 -1.63
CA TYR A 22 -23.25 6.66 -0.42
C TYR A 22 -21.74 6.51 -0.36
N TRP A 23 -21.10 6.89 0.76
CA TRP A 23 -19.67 6.68 0.90
C TRP A 23 -19.29 6.22 2.28
N THR A 24 -18.34 5.31 2.36
CA THR A 24 -17.88 4.72 3.62
C THR A 24 -16.41 5.04 3.84
N LEU A 25 -16.09 5.75 4.92
CA LEU A 25 -14.72 5.87 5.43
C LEU A 25 -14.46 4.68 6.36
N SER A 26 -13.48 3.85 6.00
CA SER A 26 -13.08 2.69 6.81
C SER A 26 -11.72 2.94 7.43
N LEU A 27 -11.62 2.91 8.76
CA LEU A 27 -10.39 3.02 9.53
C LEU A 27 -9.95 1.61 9.95
N TYR A 28 -8.73 1.23 9.62
CA TYR A 28 -8.16 -0.07 9.96
C TYR A 28 -7.31 0.02 11.23
N ILE A 29 -7.52 -0.93 12.15
CA ILE A 29 -6.81 -1.02 13.43
C ILE A 29 -6.14 -2.39 13.46
N GLY A 30 -4.81 -2.40 13.39
CA GLY A 30 -4.03 -3.62 13.36
C GLY A 30 -4.18 -4.46 14.64
N PRO A 31 -3.95 -5.79 14.55
CA PRO A 31 -4.21 -6.71 15.66
C PRO A 31 -3.36 -6.39 16.89
N ASP A 32 -2.11 -5.95 16.69
CA ASP A 32 -1.19 -5.55 17.77
C ASP A 32 -1.77 -4.37 18.60
N ARG A 33 -2.47 -3.42 17.97
CA ARG A 33 -3.09 -2.27 18.65
C ARG A 33 -4.33 -2.67 19.42
N VAL A 34 -5.12 -3.57 18.85
CA VAL A 34 -6.29 -4.14 19.51
C VAL A 34 -5.86 -4.91 20.77
N ALA A 35 -4.83 -5.76 20.65
CA ALA A 35 -4.26 -6.53 21.75
C ALA A 35 -3.67 -5.61 22.86
N GLU A 36 -2.90 -4.60 22.49
CA GLU A 36 -2.33 -3.62 23.43
C GLU A 36 -3.42 -2.88 24.22
N ALA A 37 -4.52 -2.48 23.56
CA ALA A 37 -5.64 -1.80 24.20
C ALA A 37 -6.36 -2.67 25.24
N LEU A 38 -6.32 -4.00 25.08
CA LEU A 38 -6.96 -4.98 25.96
C LEU A 38 -6.00 -5.61 26.97
N ASN A 39 -4.77 -5.07 27.13
CA ASN A 39 -3.73 -5.59 28.03
C ASN A 39 -3.35 -7.06 27.77
N LEU A 40 -3.41 -7.51 26.50
CA LEU A 40 -2.89 -8.82 26.10
C LEU A 40 -1.36 -8.81 26.00
N ALA A 41 -0.75 -9.99 26.08
CA ALA A 41 0.71 -10.11 25.99
C ALA A 41 1.20 -9.78 24.56
N PRO A 42 2.44 -9.29 24.39
CA PRO A 42 2.98 -9.02 23.06
C PRO A 42 2.91 -10.25 22.14
N GLY A 43 2.27 -10.10 20.97
CA GLY A 43 2.09 -11.17 20.00
C GLY A 43 0.79 -11.96 20.14
N GLU A 44 0.05 -11.79 21.24
CA GLU A 44 -1.31 -12.31 21.36
C GLU A 44 -2.31 -11.51 20.51
N ARG A 45 -3.40 -12.16 20.13
CA ARG A 45 -4.46 -11.61 19.27
C ARG A 45 -5.81 -11.98 19.84
N ILE A 46 -6.85 -11.23 19.48
CA ILE A 46 -8.22 -11.64 19.80
C ILE A 46 -8.62 -12.77 18.86
N GLU A 47 -9.03 -13.90 19.42
CA GLU A 47 -9.54 -15.03 18.64
C GLU A 47 -11.02 -14.81 18.24
N PRO A 48 -11.46 -15.29 17.05
CA PRO A 48 -12.83 -15.14 16.55
C PRO A 48 -13.96 -15.50 17.54
N PRO A 49 -13.84 -16.53 18.41
CA PRO A 49 -14.87 -16.85 19.39
C PRO A 49 -15.17 -15.72 20.39
N VAL A 50 -14.21 -14.83 20.65
CA VAL A 50 -14.42 -13.66 21.52
C VAL A 50 -15.36 -12.67 20.83
N PHE A 51 -15.09 -12.31 19.58
CA PHE A 51 -15.96 -11.43 18.79
C PHE A 51 -17.36 -12.01 18.65
N ARG A 52 -17.47 -13.32 18.43
CA ARG A 52 -18.77 -14.01 18.36
C ARG A 52 -19.56 -13.87 19.66
N ARG A 53 -18.93 -14.04 20.83
CA ARG A 53 -19.60 -13.84 22.12
C ARG A 53 -19.98 -12.38 22.33
N THR A 54 -19.08 -11.44 22.03
CA THR A 54 -19.37 -10.00 22.09
C THR A 54 -20.57 -9.61 21.21
N GLN A 55 -20.69 -10.17 20.01
CA GLN A 55 -21.83 -9.94 19.13
C GLN A 55 -23.12 -10.52 19.73
N ARG A 56 -23.07 -11.77 20.21
CA ARG A 56 -24.25 -12.48 20.76
C ARG A 56 -24.77 -11.87 22.06
N ASN A 57 -23.88 -11.36 22.91
CA ASN A 57 -24.23 -10.83 24.22
C ASN A 57 -24.66 -9.36 24.19
N HIS A 58 -24.60 -8.71 23.01
CA HIS A 58 -25.03 -7.33 22.82
C HIS A 58 -26.19 -7.26 21.83
N LEU A 59 -27.41 -6.97 22.31
CA LEU A 59 -28.63 -7.02 21.50
C LEU A 59 -28.54 -6.22 20.18
N PRO A 60 -28.03 -4.97 20.14
CA PRO A 60 -27.84 -4.26 18.88
C PRO A 60 -26.83 -4.91 17.93
N SER A 61 -25.76 -5.53 18.43
CA SER A 61 -24.79 -6.24 17.57
C SER A 61 -25.40 -7.52 17.01
N LEU A 62 -26.18 -8.24 17.82
CA LEU A 62 -26.91 -9.43 17.40
C LEU A 62 -27.97 -9.09 16.33
N ALA A 63 -28.73 -8.00 16.53
CA ALA A 63 -29.70 -7.52 15.57
C ALA A 63 -29.04 -7.11 14.24
N LEU A 64 -27.89 -6.43 14.31
CA LEU A 64 -27.12 -6.07 13.11
C LEU A 64 -26.63 -7.31 12.35
N GLY A 65 -26.09 -8.30 13.06
CA GLY A 65 -25.69 -9.57 12.47
C GLY A 65 -26.86 -10.28 11.79
N HIS A 66 -28.01 -10.40 12.46
CA HIS A 66 -29.21 -11.01 11.87
C HIS A 66 -29.72 -10.27 10.62
N ALA A 67 -29.57 -8.95 10.56
CA ALA A 67 -30.01 -8.16 9.42
C ALA A 67 -29.08 -8.29 8.19
N ILE A 68 -27.76 -8.38 8.42
CA ILE A 68 -26.77 -8.23 7.34
C ILE A 68 -25.99 -9.50 7.03
N ASP A 69 -25.64 -10.33 8.02
CA ASP A 69 -24.84 -11.54 7.77
C ASP A 69 -25.51 -12.51 6.78
N PRO A 70 -26.84 -12.74 6.79
CA PRO A 70 -27.49 -13.57 5.77
C PRO A 70 -27.26 -13.08 4.33
N LEU A 71 -27.23 -11.76 4.12
CA LEU A 71 -26.97 -11.17 2.80
C LEU A 71 -25.51 -11.37 2.38
N MET A 72 -24.57 -11.32 3.33
CA MET A 72 -23.16 -11.56 3.08
C MET A 72 -22.85 -13.05 2.84
N ASN A 73 -23.59 -13.96 3.49
CA ASN A 73 -23.43 -15.40 3.31
C ASN A 73 -24.00 -15.90 1.97
N ASP A 74 -25.04 -15.24 1.43
CA ASP A 74 -25.58 -15.59 0.11
C ASP A 74 -24.56 -15.32 -1.03
N ILE A 75 -23.58 -14.44 -0.78
CA ILE A 75 -22.70 -13.87 -1.82
C ILE A 75 -21.25 -14.33 -1.69
N ALA A 76 -20.85 -14.77 -0.50
CA ALA A 76 -19.49 -15.16 -0.21
C ALA A 76 -19.42 -16.39 0.71
N ASP A 77 -18.51 -17.30 0.37
CA ASP A 77 -18.05 -18.40 1.21
C ASP A 77 -17.00 -17.88 2.19
N ARG A 78 -17.50 -17.31 3.30
CA ARG A 78 -16.70 -16.68 4.35
C ARG A 78 -16.21 -17.68 5.40
N GLU A 79 -16.58 -18.95 5.28
CA GLU A 79 -16.20 -19.97 6.25
C GLU A 79 -14.78 -20.47 5.97
N ILE A 80 -13.91 -20.37 6.97
CA ILE A 80 -12.57 -20.94 6.92
C ILE A 80 -12.53 -22.06 7.95
N ARG A 81 -12.22 -23.29 7.50
CA ARG A 81 -12.21 -24.49 8.35
C ARG A 81 -13.54 -24.75 9.07
N GLY A 82 -14.66 -24.34 8.45
CA GLY A 82 -16.00 -24.52 9.00
C GLY A 82 -16.41 -23.49 10.05
N GLU A 83 -15.69 -22.37 10.18
CA GLU A 83 -16.04 -21.29 11.11
C GLU A 83 -16.01 -19.93 10.42
N LEU A 84 -17.04 -19.11 10.69
CA LEU A 84 -17.07 -17.70 10.32
C LEU A 84 -16.03 -16.92 11.12
N GLN A 85 -15.28 -16.05 10.44
CA GLN A 85 -14.16 -15.33 11.05
C GLN A 85 -14.44 -13.82 11.24
N GLU A 86 -15.38 -13.24 10.49
CA GLU A 86 -15.70 -11.81 10.58
C GLU A 86 -17.09 -11.58 11.20
N PHE A 87 -17.20 -10.61 12.10
CA PHE A 87 -18.42 -10.29 12.82
C PHE A 87 -18.71 -8.79 12.78
N LEU A 88 -19.96 -8.43 12.48
CA LEU A 88 -20.45 -7.05 12.54
C LEU A 88 -20.83 -6.69 13.98
N LEU A 89 -20.29 -5.59 14.50
CA LEU A 89 -20.55 -5.11 15.86
C LEU A 89 -21.11 -3.69 15.83
N SER A 90 -22.22 -3.48 16.54
CA SER A 90 -22.94 -2.21 16.54
C SER A 90 -22.28 -1.18 17.46
N THR A 91 -22.32 0.09 17.05
CA THR A 91 -21.98 1.26 17.87
C THR A 91 -23.15 1.79 18.69
N ALA A 92 -24.36 1.30 18.43
CA ALA A 92 -25.54 1.64 19.22
C ALA A 92 -25.34 1.19 20.67
N ASP A 93 -25.88 1.99 21.60
CA ASP A 93 -25.92 1.65 23.01
C ASP A 93 -26.98 0.56 23.24
N ASP A 94 -26.79 -0.32 24.22
CA ASP A 94 -27.79 -1.28 24.66
C ASP A 94 -28.58 -0.80 25.89
N ALA A 95 -28.19 0.34 26.48
CA ALA A 95 -28.88 0.93 27.60
C ALA A 95 -30.37 1.17 27.29
N GLY A 96 -31.25 0.46 28.00
CA GLY A 96 -32.69 0.59 27.86
C GLY A 96 -33.32 -0.26 26.75
N ILE A 97 -32.53 -1.00 25.98
CA ILE A 97 -33.00 -1.92 24.93
C ILE A 97 -33.32 -3.28 25.55
N LYS A 98 -34.58 -3.71 25.45
CA LYS A 98 -35.09 -4.92 26.11
C LYS A 98 -35.27 -6.11 25.18
N ASN A 99 -35.37 -5.87 23.88
CA ASN A 99 -35.67 -6.90 22.88
C ASN A 99 -35.02 -6.58 21.52
N LEU A 100 -35.12 -7.54 20.58
CA LEU A 100 -34.52 -7.43 19.26
C LEU A 100 -35.20 -6.40 18.36
N ASP A 101 -36.48 -6.08 18.57
CA ASP A 101 -37.20 -5.09 17.75
C ASP A 101 -36.74 -3.67 18.10
N GLU A 102 -36.60 -3.37 19.39
CA GLU A 102 -36.00 -2.13 19.89
C GLU A 102 -34.53 -2.01 19.42
N ALA A 103 -33.78 -3.12 19.47
CA ALA A 103 -32.42 -3.17 18.96
C ALA A 103 -32.36 -2.90 17.45
N ALA A 104 -33.27 -3.49 16.67
CA ALA A 104 -33.37 -3.29 15.22
C ALA A 104 -33.73 -1.85 14.86
N LEU A 105 -34.53 -1.17 15.67
CA LEU A 105 -34.82 0.26 15.51
C LEU A 105 -33.59 1.11 15.84
N ALA A 106 -32.89 0.80 16.93
CA ALA A 106 -31.69 1.52 17.37
C ALA A 106 -30.56 1.46 16.32
N ILE A 107 -30.32 0.29 15.70
CA ILE A 107 -29.28 0.15 14.66
C ILE A 107 -29.65 0.82 13.33
N ARG A 108 -30.94 1.07 13.08
CA ARG A 108 -31.41 1.80 11.89
C ARG A 108 -31.26 3.31 12.03
N SER A 109 -31.09 3.79 13.26
CA SER A 109 -30.89 5.20 13.54
C SER A 109 -29.63 5.76 12.85
N HIS A 110 -29.68 7.05 12.57
CA HIS A 110 -28.64 7.77 11.84
C HIS A 110 -28.43 9.14 12.47
N GLU A 111 -27.21 9.67 12.35
CA GLU A 111 -26.91 11.04 12.77
C GLU A 111 -26.99 11.97 11.56
N ASP A 112 -27.86 12.98 11.62
CA ASP A 112 -27.87 14.07 10.64
C ASP A 112 -26.71 15.04 10.92
N LEU A 113 -25.92 15.28 9.90
CA LEU A 113 -24.77 16.18 9.88
C LEU A 113 -24.99 17.29 8.85
N ILE A 114 -24.41 18.44 9.15
CA ILE A 114 -24.26 19.53 8.18
C ILE A 114 -22.77 19.70 7.89
N PHE A 115 -22.41 19.56 6.62
CA PHE A 115 -21.11 20.00 6.12
C PHE A 115 -21.20 21.42 5.60
N SER A 116 -20.41 22.30 6.19
CA SER A 116 -20.19 23.65 5.68
C SER A 116 -18.95 23.66 4.80
N LEU A 117 -19.10 24.26 3.61
CA LEU A 117 -18.11 24.25 2.55
C LEU A 117 -17.47 25.64 2.40
N PRO A 118 -16.23 25.70 1.87
CA PRO A 118 -15.61 26.99 1.54
C PRO A 118 -16.31 27.66 0.36
N LYS A 119 -16.19 28.99 0.25
CA LYS A 119 -16.65 29.76 -0.91
C LYS A 119 -15.92 29.43 -2.22
N SER A 120 -14.74 28.83 -2.11
CA SER A 120 -13.90 28.49 -3.25
C SER A 120 -13.07 27.26 -2.98
N VAL A 121 -12.78 26.49 -4.03
CA VAL A 121 -11.80 25.40 -3.99
C VAL A 121 -10.50 25.91 -4.60
N SER A 122 -9.36 25.59 -4.00
CA SER A 122 -8.06 25.93 -4.59
C SER A 122 -7.14 24.72 -4.64
N TRP A 123 -6.24 24.70 -5.61
CA TRP A 123 -5.22 23.67 -5.82
C TRP A 123 -4.05 24.28 -6.61
N THR A 124 -2.96 23.54 -6.76
CA THR A 124 -1.78 23.99 -7.51
C THR A 124 -1.41 22.98 -8.58
N THR A 125 -1.28 23.46 -9.82
CA THR A 125 -0.86 22.66 -10.98
C THR A 125 0.20 23.46 -11.75
N GLU A 126 1.31 22.82 -12.13
CA GLU A 126 2.39 23.44 -12.93
C GLU A 126 2.94 24.77 -12.38
N GLY A 127 2.91 24.94 -11.05
CA GLY A 127 3.38 26.16 -10.38
C GLY A 127 2.42 27.34 -10.43
N VAL A 128 1.19 27.16 -10.95
CA VAL A 128 0.10 28.13 -10.90
C VAL A 128 -0.93 27.70 -9.86
N ARG A 129 -1.38 28.65 -9.03
CA ARG A 129 -2.47 28.38 -8.08
C ARG A 129 -3.82 28.62 -8.74
N PHE A 130 -4.68 27.61 -8.78
CA PHE A 130 -6.03 27.72 -9.31
C PHE A 130 -7.04 27.92 -8.19
N HIS A 131 -8.11 28.65 -8.51
CA HIS A 131 -9.25 28.85 -7.63
C HIS A 131 -10.56 28.70 -8.42
N ALA A 132 -11.41 27.75 -8.02
CA ALA A 132 -12.77 27.60 -8.54
C ALA A 132 -13.78 28.25 -7.58
N HIS A 133 -14.62 29.13 -8.13
CA HIS A 133 -15.71 29.83 -7.43
C HIS A 133 -17.07 29.48 -8.03
N PRO A 134 -17.48 28.19 -8.07
CA PRO A 134 -18.76 27.83 -8.65
C PRO A 134 -19.90 28.41 -7.79
N PRO A 135 -21.00 28.89 -8.39
CA PRO A 135 -22.12 29.43 -7.62
C PRO A 135 -22.69 28.40 -6.62
N GLY A 136 -22.93 28.85 -5.37
CA GLY A 136 -23.45 28.00 -4.29
C GLY A 136 -22.42 27.01 -3.69
N MET A 137 -21.13 27.18 -3.98
CA MET A 137 -20.07 26.36 -3.37
C MET A 137 -20.15 26.33 -1.83
N ASP A 138 -20.48 27.45 -1.20
CA ASP A 138 -20.60 27.62 0.26
C ASP A 138 -21.97 27.26 0.84
N ASP A 139 -22.89 26.72 0.04
CA ASP A 139 -24.13 26.18 0.58
C ASP A 139 -23.82 25.02 1.55
N ASP A 140 -24.61 24.87 2.60
CA ASP A 140 -24.46 23.75 3.54
C ASP A 140 -24.92 22.44 2.87
N ARG A 141 -24.32 21.30 3.22
CA ARG A 141 -24.73 19.96 2.74
C ARG A 141 -25.27 19.13 3.89
N LEU A 142 -26.51 18.67 3.79
CA LEU A 142 -27.08 17.69 4.70
C LEU A 142 -26.53 16.30 4.37
N VAL A 143 -25.95 15.64 5.37
CA VAL A 143 -25.34 14.34 5.25
C VAL A 143 -25.75 13.47 6.42
N ARG A 144 -26.13 12.22 6.13
CA ARG A 144 -26.48 11.24 7.14
C ARG A 144 -25.27 10.40 7.48
N LEU A 145 -25.13 9.97 8.74
CA LEU A 145 -24.03 9.12 9.19
C LEU A 145 -24.55 7.90 9.97
N ARG A 146 -24.12 6.72 9.54
CA ARG A 146 -24.23 5.42 10.24
C ARG A 146 -22.84 4.87 10.55
N ARG A 147 -22.74 4.10 11.63
CA ARG A 147 -21.44 3.65 12.17
C ARG A 147 -21.54 2.22 12.66
N PHE A 148 -20.49 1.46 12.43
CA PHE A 148 -20.39 0.07 12.87
C PHE A 148 -18.92 -0.39 12.83
N TRP A 149 -18.66 -1.53 13.47
CA TRP A 149 -17.37 -2.20 13.44
C TRP A 149 -17.48 -3.53 12.69
N LEU A 150 -16.36 -3.96 12.12
CA LEU A 150 -16.17 -5.29 11.57
C LEU A 150 -14.89 -5.89 12.17
N SER A 151 -14.98 -7.12 12.67
CA SER A 151 -13.79 -7.88 13.05
C SER A 151 -13.22 -8.64 11.88
N HIS A 152 -11.89 -8.80 11.85
CA HIS A 152 -11.21 -9.65 10.87
C HIS A 152 -10.60 -10.88 11.54
N ASN A 153 -10.25 -11.86 10.72
CA ASN A 153 -9.80 -13.19 11.16
C ASN A 153 -8.46 -13.20 11.92
N ASP A 154 -7.68 -12.13 11.81
CA ASP A 154 -6.35 -12.00 12.41
C ASP A 154 -6.38 -11.28 13.77
N GLY A 155 -7.56 -10.95 14.26
CA GLY A 155 -7.80 -10.17 15.47
C GLY A 155 -7.86 -8.66 15.26
N SER A 156 -7.68 -8.17 14.03
CA SER A 156 -7.84 -6.75 13.68
C SER A 156 -9.31 -6.31 13.66
N LEU A 157 -9.51 -5.00 13.73
CA LEU A 157 -10.82 -4.36 13.65
C LEU A 157 -10.80 -3.30 12.55
N SER A 158 -11.90 -3.15 11.83
CA SER A 158 -12.17 -1.95 11.04
C SER A 158 -13.39 -1.21 11.58
N TYR A 159 -13.24 0.11 11.68
CA TYR A 159 -14.31 1.03 12.05
C TYR A 159 -14.84 1.71 10.80
N HIS A 160 -16.15 1.68 10.60
CA HIS A 160 -16.79 2.17 9.38
C HIS A 160 -17.70 3.34 9.70
N LEU A 161 -17.47 4.47 9.05
CA LEU A 161 -18.38 5.60 9.01
C LEU A 161 -19.01 5.63 7.62
N SER A 162 -20.28 5.23 7.52
CA SER A 162 -21.02 5.25 6.26
C SER A 162 -21.94 6.45 6.20
N PHE A 163 -21.77 7.22 5.15
CA PHE A 163 -22.46 8.47 4.94
C PHE A 163 -23.38 8.40 3.72
N SER A 164 -24.50 9.12 3.75
CA SER A 164 -25.34 9.32 2.57
C SER A 164 -25.69 10.78 2.34
N HIS A 165 -25.72 11.18 1.06
CA HIS A 165 -26.08 12.51 0.61
C HIS A 165 -26.90 12.43 -0.67
N TYR A 166 -28.11 12.96 -0.65
CA TYR A 166 -28.96 13.10 -1.83
C TYR A 166 -28.73 14.46 -2.48
N TYR A 167 -28.15 14.47 -3.68
CA TYR A 167 -27.90 15.70 -4.44
C TYR A 167 -28.88 15.89 -5.60
N GLY A 168 -29.54 14.83 -6.09
CA GLY A 168 -30.36 14.85 -7.31
C GLY A 168 -31.63 15.72 -7.28
N GLY A 169 -32.16 16.06 -6.10
CA GLY A 169 -33.49 16.71 -5.94
C GLY A 169 -33.62 18.13 -6.51
N GLY A 170 -32.51 18.75 -6.91
CA GLY A 170 -32.48 20.19 -7.19
C GLY A 170 -32.80 21.01 -5.94
N TYR A 171 -32.67 22.32 -6.03
CA TYR A 171 -32.94 23.20 -4.89
C TYR A 171 -33.21 24.64 -5.36
N VAL A 172 -33.63 25.50 -4.44
CA VAL A 172 -33.76 26.94 -4.69
C VAL A 172 -32.63 27.62 -3.93
N ASP A 173 -31.80 28.39 -4.64
CA ASP A 173 -30.70 29.12 -4.01
C ASP A 173 -31.17 30.35 -3.21
N ALA A 174 -30.23 31.00 -2.53
CA ALA A 174 -30.54 32.20 -1.72
C ALA A 174 -31.09 33.36 -2.55
N GLU A 175 -30.84 33.38 -3.87
CA GLU A 175 -31.36 34.37 -4.82
C GLU A 175 -32.71 33.96 -5.44
N GLY A 176 -33.32 32.85 -4.99
CA GLY A 176 -34.61 32.38 -5.47
C GLY A 176 -34.56 31.65 -6.81
N ARG A 177 -33.37 31.29 -7.31
CA ARG A 177 -33.20 30.57 -8.58
C ARG A 177 -33.27 29.07 -8.34
N ARG A 178 -34.05 28.39 -9.17
CA ARG A 178 -34.08 26.92 -9.19
C ARG A 178 -32.79 26.41 -9.81
N ARG A 179 -32.07 25.57 -9.07
CA ARG A 179 -30.81 24.95 -9.48
C ARG A 179 -30.93 23.44 -9.55
N SER A 180 -30.14 22.86 -10.44
CA SER A 180 -30.00 21.42 -10.60
C SER A 180 -29.16 20.84 -9.47
N GLY A 181 -29.42 19.60 -9.11
CA GLY A 181 -28.52 18.80 -8.27
C GLY A 181 -27.14 18.55 -8.89
N TYR A 182 -27.04 18.73 -10.20
CA TYR A 182 -25.90 18.41 -11.06
C TYR A 182 -25.12 19.68 -11.50
N ASP A 183 -25.07 20.69 -10.63
CA ASP A 183 -24.31 21.90 -10.90
C ASP A 183 -22.80 21.72 -10.60
N PRO A 184 -21.92 22.62 -11.08
CA PRO A 184 -20.48 22.52 -10.82
C PRO A 184 -20.13 22.44 -9.33
N SER A 185 -20.89 23.11 -8.45
CA SER A 185 -20.60 23.11 -7.02
C SER A 185 -20.89 21.77 -6.34
N THR A 186 -21.86 20.99 -6.83
CA THR A 186 -22.03 19.59 -6.42
C THR A 186 -20.80 18.77 -6.85
N TYR A 187 -20.32 18.93 -8.08
CA TYR A 187 -19.19 18.15 -8.59
C TYR A 187 -17.90 18.43 -7.81
N TYR A 188 -17.63 19.70 -7.48
CA TYR A 188 -16.53 20.03 -6.57
C TYR A 188 -16.74 19.48 -5.16
N PHE A 189 -17.95 19.53 -4.61
CA PHE A 189 -18.23 18.92 -3.30
C PHE A 189 -17.91 17.42 -3.29
N LEU A 190 -18.40 16.67 -4.28
CA LEU A 190 -18.14 15.23 -4.38
C LEU A 190 -16.62 14.97 -4.47
N SER A 191 -15.91 15.70 -5.33
CA SER A 191 -14.45 15.56 -5.46
C SER A 191 -13.68 15.93 -4.19
N LEU A 192 -14.13 16.94 -3.44
CA LEU A 192 -13.54 17.31 -2.15
C LEU A 192 -13.65 16.18 -1.10
N LEU A 193 -14.69 15.36 -1.13
CA LEU A 193 -14.81 14.21 -0.23
C LEU A 193 -13.66 13.22 -0.41
N GLN A 194 -13.16 13.02 -1.64
CA GLN A 194 -11.97 12.20 -1.87
C GLN A 194 -10.71 12.84 -1.30
N LYS A 195 -10.61 14.17 -1.39
CA LYS A 195 -9.47 14.93 -0.85
C LYS A 195 -9.35 14.86 0.67
N LEU A 196 -10.42 14.49 1.38
CA LEU A 196 -10.35 14.30 2.83
C LEU A 196 -9.39 13.19 3.26
N ALA A 197 -9.28 12.07 2.54
CA ALA A 197 -8.29 11.02 2.86
C ALA A 197 -7.08 10.99 1.92
N ALA A 198 -7.20 11.63 0.75
CA ALA A 198 -6.19 11.61 -0.28
C ALA A 198 -6.08 13.00 -0.95
N PRO A 199 -5.50 14.00 -0.26
CA PRO A 199 -5.39 15.37 -0.76
C PRO A 199 -4.31 15.50 -1.87
N LYS A 200 -4.43 14.70 -2.93
CA LYS A 200 -3.64 14.84 -4.16
C LYS A 200 -3.84 16.25 -4.74
N GLU A 201 -2.79 16.84 -5.31
CA GLU A 201 -2.71 18.24 -5.81
C GLU A 201 -2.55 19.32 -4.70
N TYR A 202 -2.42 18.89 -3.44
CA TYR A 202 -2.10 19.77 -2.31
C TYR A 202 -0.69 19.48 -1.79
N VAL A 203 -0.01 20.55 -1.38
CA VAL A 203 1.36 20.50 -0.87
C VAL A 203 1.42 21.30 0.43
N LEU A 204 2.08 20.75 1.45
CA LEU A 204 2.35 21.44 2.70
C LEU A 204 3.44 22.50 2.51
N ASP A 205 3.40 23.58 3.30
CA ASP A 205 4.48 24.56 3.30
C ASP A 205 5.81 23.90 3.72
N PRO A 206 6.85 23.91 2.86
CA PRO A 206 8.15 23.33 3.18
C PRO A 206 8.78 23.91 4.45
N GLN A 207 8.46 25.15 4.83
CA GLN A 207 8.97 25.75 6.07
C GLN A 207 8.49 25.02 7.32
N ARG A 208 7.29 24.44 7.27
CA ARG A 208 6.70 23.67 8.39
C ARG A 208 7.26 22.26 8.51
N LEU A 209 7.96 21.79 7.47
CA LEU A 209 8.60 20.47 7.41
C LEU A 209 10.11 20.55 7.68
N LYS A 210 10.62 21.70 8.16
CA LYS A 210 12.04 21.84 8.51
C LYS A 210 12.35 21.03 9.79
N PRO A 211 13.32 20.10 9.74
CA PRO A 211 13.74 19.35 10.92
C PRO A 211 14.20 20.28 12.04
N ALA A 212 13.85 19.93 13.27
CA ALA A 212 14.38 20.56 14.47
C ALA A 212 15.21 19.53 15.25
N GLU A 213 16.12 19.97 16.13
CA GLU A 213 16.86 19.03 17.02
C GLU A 213 15.92 18.16 17.86
N ALA A 214 14.74 18.68 18.22
CA ALA A 214 13.72 17.97 18.97
C ALA A 214 12.82 17.05 18.12
N ASP A 215 12.73 17.28 16.80
CA ASP A 215 11.97 16.43 15.88
C ASP A 215 12.72 16.35 14.53
N PRO A 216 13.57 15.32 14.35
CA PRO A 216 14.37 15.16 13.14
C PRO A 216 13.52 14.79 11.91
N HIS A 217 12.25 14.41 12.10
CA HIS A 217 11.34 14.02 11.02
C HIS A 217 9.94 14.63 11.25
N PRO A 218 9.79 15.97 11.08
CA PRO A 218 8.53 16.64 11.36
C PRO A 218 7.45 16.17 10.41
N PHE A 219 6.38 15.61 10.99
CA PHE A 219 5.16 15.28 10.27
C PHE A 219 3.99 16.07 10.87
N LEU A 220 3.09 16.52 10.02
CA LEU A 220 1.80 17.06 10.45
C LEU A 220 0.77 15.94 10.44
N ASP A 221 -0.04 15.86 11.50
CA ASP A 221 -1.15 14.92 11.58
C ASP A 221 -2.48 15.59 11.20
N VAL A 222 -3.38 14.82 10.59
CA VAL A 222 -4.71 15.31 10.20
C VAL A 222 -5.63 15.64 11.38
N PHE A 223 -5.25 15.25 12.60
CA PHE A 223 -6.00 15.55 13.83
C PHE A 223 -5.54 16.85 14.49
N SER A 224 -4.49 17.49 13.97
CA SER A 224 -3.84 18.64 14.58
C SER A 224 -4.83 19.79 14.69
N GLU A 225 -4.91 20.41 15.86
CA GLU A 225 -5.66 21.65 16.12
C GLU A 225 -5.19 22.81 15.24
N THR A 226 -3.92 22.79 14.81
CA THR A 226 -3.35 23.81 13.93
C THR A 226 -3.81 23.63 12.49
N LYS A 227 -3.99 24.74 11.76
CA LYS A 227 -4.28 24.73 10.33
C LYS A 227 -3.18 23.98 9.57
N LEU A 228 -3.50 23.17 8.57
CA LEU A 228 -2.55 22.38 7.78
C LEU A 228 -2.12 23.06 6.47
N ASP A 229 -2.78 24.15 6.11
CA ASP A 229 -2.74 24.83 4.81
C ASP A 229 -3.17 23.95 3.63
N ILE A 230 -3.99 22.93 3.92
CA ILE A 230 -4.64 22.05 2.93
C ILE A 230 -6.13 22.36 2.95
N GLY A 231 -6.59 23.10 1.94
CA GLY A 231 -7.96 23.65 1.88
C GLY A 231 -9.07 22.67 2.29
N PRO A 232 -9.20 21.49 1.66
CA PRO A 232 -10.24 20.52 2.02
C PRO A 232 -10.20 20.07 3.49
N LEU A 233 -9.00 19.89 4.07
CA LEU A 233 -8.83 19.46 5.46
C LEU A 233 -9.07 20.60 6.44
N ASP A 234 -8.79 21.83 6.03
CA ASP A 234 -8.86 23.02 6.87
C ASP A 234 -10.12 23.82 6.73
N ASP A 235 -10.90 23.67 5.67
CA ASP A 235 -12.03 24.55 5.36
C ASP A 235 -13.38 23.81 5.42
N ILE A 236 -13.40 22.48 5.24
CA ILE A 236 -14.63 21.69 5.43
C ILE A 236 -14.90 21.57 6.93
N ARG A 237 -16.11 21.96 7.32
CA ARG A 237 -16.57 21.94 8.71
C ARG A 237 -17.77 21.03 8.87
N VAL A 238 -17.83 20.31 9.98
CA VAL A 238 -18.87 19.33 10.30
C VAL A 238 -19.53 19.72 11.60
N ARG A 239 -20.86 19.71 11.62
CA ARG A 239 -21.66 19.86 12.84
C ARG A 239 -22.87 18.93 12.80
N ARG A 240 -23.38 18.52 13.95
CA ARG A 240 -24.66 17.78 14.02
C ARG A 240 -25.81 18.72 13.69
N ALA A 241 -26.80 18.25 12.94
CA ALA A 241 -27.98 19.05 12.57
C ALA A 241 -28.99 19.17 13.72
N THR A 242 -28.99 18.21 14.65
CA THR A 242 -29.80 18.16 15.88
C THR A 242 -28.92 17.79 17.07
N GLY A 243 -29.26 18.27 18.28
CA GLY A 243 -28.61 17.82 19.51
C GLY A 243 -28.92 16.33 19.81
N PRO A 244 -28.22 15.69 20.75
CA PRO A 244 -28.68 14.41 21.30
C PRO A 244 -30.11 14.61 21.85
N GLU A 245 -31.02 13.66 21.58
CA GLU A 245 -32.39 13.64 22.14
C GLU A 245 -33.35 14.76 21.67
N GLY A 246 -33.26 15.22 20.42
CA GLY A 246 -34.27 16.12 19.85
C GLY A 246 -34.31 17.53 20.47
N GLN A 247 -33.33 17.87 21.31
CA GLN A 247 -33.14 19.22 21.83
C GLN A 247 -32.47 20.11 20.78
N ALA A 248 -32.76 21.42 20.86
CA ALA A 248 -32.06 22.43 20.08
C ALA A 248 -30.55 22.22 20.24
N PRO A 249 -29.75 22.29 19.15
CA PRO A 249 -28.33 22.04 19.24
C PRO A 249 -27.75 22.98 20.30
N VAL A 250 -27.19 22.39 21.38
CA VAL A 250 -26.16 23.08 22.17
C VAL A 250 -25.18 23.57 21.12
N GLN A 251 -24.84 24.87 21.11
CA GLN A 251 -23.94 25.46 20.13
C GLN A 251 -22.58 24.74 20.15
N VAL A 252 -22.48 23.61 19.45
CA VAL A 252 -21.23 22.89 19.24
C VAL A 252 -20.62 23.55 18.03
N GLU A 253 -19.49 24.21 18.24
CA GLU A 253 -18.69 24.81 17.20
C GLU A 253 -18.39 23.75 16.12
N ALA A 254 -18.56 24.12 14.86
CA ALA A 254 -18.34 23.20 13.76
C ALA A 254 -16.86 22.79 13.73
N GLN A 255 -16.59 21.49 13.68
CA GLN A 255 -15.23 20.95 13.75
C GLN A 255 -14.70 20.68 12.35
N ARG A 256 -13.37 20.63 12.18
CA ARG A 256 -12.76 20.02 10.98
C ARG A 256 -13.16 18.56 10.87
N PHE A 257 -13.17 18.04 9.65
CA PHE A 257 -13.61 16.67 9.36
C PHE A 257 -12.87 15.60 10.19
N TRP A 258 -11.53 15.60 10.19
CA TRP A 258 -10.77 14.58 10.92
C TRP A 258 -10.87 14.68 12.45
N PRO A 259 -10.82 15.87 13.08
CA PRO A 259 -11.15 16.02 14.50
C PRO A 259 -12.56 15.52 14.86
N PHE A 260 -13.55 15.76 14.00
CA PHE A 260 -14.89 15.18 14.16
C PHE A 260 -14.85 13.64 14.09
N VAL A 261 -14.19 13.06 13.08
CA VAL A 261 -14.03 11.60 12.94
C VAL A 261 -13.36 11.01 14.17
N ARG A 262 -12.31 11.65 14.69
CA ARG A 262 -11.61 11.22 15.91
C ARG A 262 -12.54 11.22 17.12
N THR A 263 -13.28 12.31 17.35
CA THR A 263 -14.22 12.42 18.46
C THR A 263 -15.29 11.32 18.41
N VAL A 264 -15.83 11.06 17.22
CA VAL A 264 -16.83 10.03 16.98
C VAL A 264 -16.27 8.62 17.20
N PHE A 265 -15.05 8.37 16.72
CA PHE A 265 -14.32 7.12 16.91
C PHE A 265 -14.05 6.84 18.39
N GLU A 266 -13.46 7.80 19.12
CA GLU A 266 -13.11 7.65 20.53
C GLU A 266 -14.36 7.36 21.37
N ARG A 267 -15.47 8.06 21.11
CA ARG A 267 -16.78 7.80 21.73
C ARG A 267 -17.26 6.36 21.54
N ASP A 268 -17.05 5.77 20.37
CA ASP A 268 -17.50 4.40 20.10
C ASP A 268 -16.52 3.35 20.62
N ALA A 269 -15.22 3.65 20.58
CA ALA A 269 -14.18 2.79 21.09
C ALA A 269 -14.36 2.55 22.60
N VAL A 270 -14.71 3.59 23.37
CA VAL A 270 -15.01 3.47 24.81
C VAL A 270 -16.26 2.64 25.11
N ARG A 271 -17.10 2.35 24.11
CA ARG A 271 -18.24 1.43 24.26
C ARG A 271 -17.86 0.00 23.87
N LEU A 272 -17.12 -0.20 22.78
CA LEU A 272 -16.77 -1.53 22.30
C LEU A 272 -15.71 -2.23 23.15
N PHE A 273 -14.61 -1.57 23.46
CA PHE A 273 -13.45 -2.22 24.08
C PHE A 273 -13.72 -2.75 25.50
N PRO A 274 -14.51 -2.08 26.36
CA PRO A 274 -14.91 -2.68 27.64
C PRO A 274 -15.72 -3.97 27.48
N ARG A 275 -16.57 -4.08 26.43
CA ARG A 275 -17.31 -5.30 26.12
C ARG A 275 -16.38 -6.42 25.66
N LEU A 276 -15.40 -6.10 24.81
CA LEU A 276 -14.37 -7.06 24.40
C LEU A 276 -13.53 -7.54 25.60
N ALA A 277 -13.13 -6.62 26.48
CA ALA A 277 -12.37 -6.94 27.69
C ALA A 277 -13.16 -7.88 28.62
N ALA A 278 -14.46 -7.62 28.82
CA ALA A 278 -15.31 -8.48 29.64
C ALA A 278 -15.43 -9.91 29.11
N GLU A 279 -15.39 -10.11 27.79
CA GLU A 279 -15.42 -11.44 27.15
C GLU A 279 -14.09 -12.19 27.20
N LEU A 280 -12.99 -11.48 27.48
CA LEU A 280 -11.65 -12.04 27.65
C LEU A 280 -11.38 -12.35 29.14
N ASP A 281 -11.47 -11.33 29.98
CA ASP A 281 -11.23 -11.40 31.43
C ASP A 281 -11.99 -10.24 32.10
N PRO A 282 -13.16 -10.50 32.73
CA PRO A 282 -13.95 -9.46 33.41
C PRO A 282 -13.19 -8.68 34.50
N SER A 283 -12.08 -9.22 35.01
CA SER A 283 -11.26 -8.56 36.03
C SER A 283 -10.26 -7.54 35.47
N LYS A 284 -10.05 -7.53 34.15
CA LYS A 284 -9.07 -6.69 33.47
C LYS A 284 -9.75 -5.70 32.52
N PRO A 285 -9.93 -4.44 32.92
CA PRO A 285 -10.44 -3.42 32.01
C PRO A 285 -9.44 -3.10 30.90
N PRO A 286 -9.88 -2.44 29.80
CA PRO A 286 -8.99 -1.90 28.80
C PRO A 286 -7.95 -0.96 29.41
N ARG A 287 -6.80 -0.82 28.75
CA ARG A 287 -5.72 0.05 29.19
C ARG A 287 -6.19 1.52 29.26
N PRO A 288 -5.92 2.28 30.32
CA PRO A 288 -6.34 3.68 30.41
C PRO A 288 -5.83 4.52 29.22
N GLY A 289 -6.72 5.29 28.59
CA GLY A 289 -6.40 6.13 27.43
C GLY A 289 -6.14 5.34 26.13
N PHE A 290 -6.68 4.13 26.01
CA PHE A 290 -6.50 3.30 24.81
C PHE A 290 -7.09 3.95 23.55
N GLU A 291 -8.23 4.62 23.67
CA GLU A 291 -9.02 5.19 22.58
C GLU A 291 -8.21 6.19 21.73
N THR A 292 -7.35 6.97 22.38
CA THR A 292 -6.47 7.95 21.72
C THR A 292 -5.28 7.31 20.98
N ARG A 293 -4.97 6.04 21.25
CA ARG A 293 -3.80 5.31 20.71
C ARG A 293 -4.15 4.22 19.70
N LEU A 294 -5.43 3.90 19.52
CA LEU A 294 -5.88 2.86 18.59
C LEU A 294 -5.58 3.21 17.13
N LEU A 295 -5.77 4.48 16.75
CA LEU A 295 -5.59 4.92 15.37
C LEU A 295 -4.11 5.15 15.05
N GLU A 296 -3.53 4.24 14.28
CA GLU A 296 -2.18 4.39 13.76
C GLU A 296 -2.16 5.34 12.55
N LEU A 297 -1.32 6.36 12.64
CA LEU A 297 -1.12 7.33 11.57
C LEU A 297 -0.01 6.88 10.62
N ALA A 298 -0.34 6.79 9.33
CA ALA A 298 0.59 6.45 8.26
C ALA A 298 0.85 7.67 7.36
N PRO A 299 2.07 7.80 6.80
CA PRO A 299 2.36 8.84 5.81
C PRO A 299 1.43 8.78 4.60
N VAL A 300 1.07 9.94 4.08
CA VAL A 300 0.32 10.10 2.83
C VAL A 300 1.32 10.34 1.70
N MET A 301 1.44 9.39 0.77
CA MET A 301 2.44 9.49 -0.30
C MET A 301 2.17 10.68 -1.23
N GLU A 302 0.89 10.98 -1.44
CA GLU A 302 0.42 12.05 -2.34
C GLU A 302 0.68 13.45 -1.78
N THR A 303 0.91 13.55 -0.47
CA THR A 303 1.18 14.81 0.24
C THR A 303 2.30 14.58 1.26
N PRO A 304 3.57 14.62 0.81
CA PRO A 304 4.72 14.38 1.68
C PRO A 304 4.69 15.25 2.94
N GLY A 305 5.00 14.65 4.09
CA GLY A 305 4.97 15.33 5.39
C GLY A 305 3.61 15.25 6.12
N LEU A 306 2.54 14.82 5.46
CA LEU A 306 1.23 14.58 6.09
C LEU A 306 1.11 13.13 6.57
N LYS A 307 0.54 12.94 7.77
CA LYS A 307 0.14 11.64 8.31
C LYS A 307 -1.37 11.57 8.56
N ALA A 308 -1.99 10.48 8.13
CA ALA A 308 -3.42 10.21 8.30
C ALA A 308 -3.66 8.78 8.78
N PRO A 309 -4.80 8.47 9.42
CA PRO A 309 -5.14 7.10 9.80
C PRO A 309 -5.08 6.14 8.63
N LYS A 310 -4.66 4.89 8.90
CA LYS A 310 -4.77 3.77 7.96
C LYS A 310 -6.24 3.61 7.52
N SER A 311 -6.58 4.12 6.35
CA SER A 311 -7.98 4.25 5.94
C SER A 311 -8.20 4.13 4.43
N ARG A 312 -9.39 3.69 4.04
CA ARG A 312 -9.86 3.70 2.64
C ARG A 312 -11.28 4.22 2.56
N PHE A 313 -11.62 4.76 1.40
CA PHE A 313 -12.98 5.08 1.03
C PHE A 313 -13.60 4.01 0.13
N MET A 314 -14.90 3.85 0.29
CA MET A 314 -15.76 3.29 -0.74
C MET A 314 -16.76 4.38 -1.13
N PHE A 315 -16.92 4.65 -2.42
CA PHE A 315 -17.97 5.51 -2.96
C PHE A 315 -18.90 4.64 -3.80
N MET A 316 -20.19 4.82 -3.60
CA MET A 316 -21.25 4.24 -4.39
C MET A 316 -22.20 5.35 -4.83
N LEU A 317 -22.11 5.71 -6.10
CA LEU A 317 -23.00 6.67 -6.74
C LEU A 317 -24.19 5.89 -7.30
N HIS A 318 -25.33 6.03 -6.64
CA HIS A 318 -26.60 5.57 -7.15
C HIS A 318 -27.18 6.69 -8.02
N ASP A 319 -26.82 6.65 -9.31
CA ASP A 319 -27.09 7.72 -10.24
C ASP A 319 -27.18 7.18 -11.67
N GLU A 320 -28.41 7.13 -12.19
CA GLU A 320 -28.71 6.66 -13.54
C GLU A 320 -28.06 7.56 -14.61
N ARG A 321 -28.00 8.88 -14.38
CA ARG A 321 -27.38 9.82 -15.32
C ARG A 321 -25.89 9.53 -15.46
N PHE A 322 -25.15 9.41 -14.36
CA PHE A 322 -23.73 9.06 -14.42
C PHE A 322 -23.50 7.67 -14.99
N PHE A 323 -24.35 6.70 -14.63
CA PHE A 323 -24.25 5.35 -15.16
C PHE A 323 -24.41 5.32 -16.69
N ASP A 324 -25.42 6.01 -17.23
CA ASP A 324 -25.65 6.10 -18.67
C ASP A 324 -24.53 6.85 -19.40
N ARG A 325 -23.81 7.77 -18.75
CA ARG A 325 -22.60 8.37 -19.34
C ARG A 325 -21.46 7.36 -19.46
N LEU A 326 -21.28 6.53 -18.44
CA LEU A 326 -20.22 5.51 -18.42
C LEU A 326 -20.56 4.30 -19.30
N MET A 327 -21.84 4.05 -19.54
CA MET A 327 -22.35 2.96 -20.37
C MET A 327 -23.34 3.50 -21.41
N PRO A 328 -22.88 4.35 -22.35
CA PRO A 328 -23.77 5.05 -23.26
C PRO A 328 -24.39 4.08 -24.26
N VAL A 329 -25.66 4.32 -24.57
CA VAL A 329 -26.42 3.55 -25.56
C VAL A 329 -26.80 4.49 -26.70
N ASP A 330 -26.70 4.00 -27.92
CA ASP A 330 -27.15 4.72 -29.09
C ASP A 330 -28.69 4.76 -29.09
N GLU A 331 -29.27 5.96 -28.98
CA GLU A 331 -30.71 6.10 -28.75
C GLU A 331 -31.54 5.55 -29.92
N ALA A 332 -31.01 5.60 -31.15
CA ALA A 332 -31.70 5.14 -32.35
C ALA A 332 -31.63 3.62 -32.51
N THR A 333 -30.47 3.01 -32.25
CA THR A 333 -30.25 1.56 -32.44
C THR A 333 -30.46 0.74 -31.18
N LYS A 334 -30.45 1.37 -30.00
CA LYS A 334 -30.43 0.75 -28.67
C LYS A 334 -29.20 -0.13 -28.39
N ILE A 335 -28.14 0.01 -29.19
CA ILE A 335 -26.88 -0.73 -29.06
C ILE A 335 -25.88 0.09 -28.22
N PRO A 336 -25.03 -0.54 -27.38
CA PRO A 336 -23.95 0.16 -26.68
C PRO A 336 -23.08 1.00 -27.63
N ALA A 337 -22.87 2.26 -27.27
CA ALA A 337 -21.99 3.18 -27.98
C ALA A 337 -20.61 3.21 -27.32
N PRO A 338 -19.52 3.31 -28.08
CA PRO A 338 -18.19 3.39 -27.48
C PRO A 338 -17.97 4.79 -26.87
N ARG A 339 -17.36 4.88 -25.68
CA ARG A 339 -17.13 6.16 -24.97
C ARG A 339 -16.33 7.19 -25.80
N LYS A 340 -15.39 6.74 -26.64
CA LYS A 340 -14.68 7.58 -27.62
C LYS A 340 -15.58 8.34 -28.59
N ARG A 341 -16.81 7.86 -28.79
CA ARG A 341 -17.81 8.58 -29.56
C ARG A 341 -18.34 9.79 -28.79
N MET A 342 -18.51 9.65 -27.48
CA MET A 342 -19.02 10.69 -26.57
C MET A 342 -17.95 11.73 -26.21
N VAL A 343 -16.68 11.32 -26.18
CA VAL A 343 -15.55 12.19 -25.84
C VAL A 343 -14.78 12.60 -27.09
N GLN A 344 -15.02 13.81 -27.60
CA GLN A 344 -14.38 14.33 -28.83
C GLN A 344 -13.69 15.68 -28.58
N PRO A 345 -12.52 15.96 -29.19
CA PRO A 345 -11.73 17.19 -28.93
C PRO A 345 -12.55 18.47 -28.96
N LEU A 346 -13.38 18.65 -29.99
CA LEU A 346 -14.27 19.80 -30.15
C LEU A 346 -15.16 20.11 -28.93
N CYS A 347 -15.50 19.08 -28.16
CA CYS A 347 -16.38 19.19 -27.01
C CYS A 347 -15.66 19.72 -25.76
N TYR A 348 -14.37 19.39 -25.61
CA TYR A 348 -13.60 19.57 -24.38
C TYR A 348 -12.46 20.59 -24.51
N ASP A 349 -11.83 20.69 -25.69
CA ASP A 349 -10.80 21.69 -26.01
C ASP A 349 -11.25 23.13 -25.67
N PRO A 350 -12.53 23.54 -25.86
CA PRO A 350 -12.95 24.89 -25.47
C PRO A 350 -12.78 25.21 -23.98
N TYR A 351 -12.92 24.22 -23.08
CA TYR A 351 -12.70 24.43 -21.64
C TYR A 351 -11.21 24.66 -21.37
N GLN A 352 -10.35 23.81 -21.92
CA GLN A 352 -8.90 23.96 -21.83
C GLN A 352 -8.41 25.27 -22.46
N ASP A 353 -8.87 25.63 -23.65
CA ASP A 353 -8.45 26.85 -24.35
C ASP A 353 -8.80 28.10 -23.55
N ARG A 354 -9.98 28.09 -22.91
CA ARG A 354 -10.42 29.18 -22.05
C ARG A 354 -9.56 29.29 -20.79
N ILE A 355 -9.19 28.16 -20.17
CA ILE A 355 -8.26 28.13 -19.02
C ILE A 355 -6.83 28.52 -19.44
N ARG A 356 -6.34 27.99 -20.56
CA ARG A 356 -5.02 28.32 -21.15
C ARG A 356 -4.90 29.80 -21.48
N ALA A 357 -5.96 30.43 -21.96
CA ALA A 357 -5.99 31.87 -22.17
C ALA A 357 -5.70 32.64 -20.87
N LEU A 358 -6.20 32.16 -19.72
CA LEU A 358 -5.92 32.73 -18.41
C LEU A 358 -4.49 32.43 -17.95
N THR A 359 -3.89 31.29 -18.29
CA THR A 359 -2.50 30.95 -17.89
C THR A 359 -1.42 31.55 -18.78
N LYS A 360 -1.76 32.13 -19.95
CA LYS A 360 -0.80 32.74 -20.89
C LYS A 360 0.20 33.67 -20.19
N PRO A 361 1.52 33.43 -20.28
CA PRO A 361 2.52 34.27 -19.65
C PRO A 361 2.44 35.74 -20.07
N VAL A 362 2.72 36.65 -19.14
CA VAL A 362 2.97 38.08 -19.44
C VAL A 362 4.44 38.34 -19.15
N ASN A 363 5.17 38.89 -20.12
CA ASN A 363 6.61 39.14 -20.00
C ASN A 363 7.40 37.87 -19.61
N GLY A 364 7.02 36.71 -20.17
CA GLY A 364 7.70 35.43 -19.94
C GLY A 364 7.43 34.77 -18.60
N ARG A 365 6.51 35.29 -17.76
CA ARG A 365 6.14 34.67 -16.48
C ARG A 365 4.66 34.27 -16.45
N PRO A 366 4.32 33.05 -16.02
CA PRO A 366 2.93 32.65 -15.82
C PRO A 366 2.30 33.47 -14.68
N PRO A 367 0.95 33.59 -14.65
CA PRO A 367 0.27 34.24 -13.53
C PRO A 367 0.52 33.47 -12.23
N LYS A 368 0.51 34.19 -11.11
CA LYS A 368 0.65 33.58 -9.77
C LYS A 368 -0.59 32.76 -9.41
N ALA A 369 -1.76 33.26 -9.78
CA ALA A 369 -3.02 32.58 -9.57
C ALA A 369 -4.03 32.83 -10.70
N VAL A 370 -4.91 31.86 -10.92
CA VAL A 370 -6.01 31.89 -11.89
C VAL A 370 -7.33 31.60 -11.17
N HIS A 371 -8.34 32.42 -11.42
CA HIS A 371 -9.66 32.32 -10.83
C HIS A 371 -10.71 31.99 -11.90
N LEU A 372 -11.34 30.82 -11.74
CA LEU A 372 -12.49 30.38 -12.52
C LEU A 372 -13.74 30.87 -11.79
N GLY A 373 -14.38 31.91 -12.32
CA GLY A 373 -15.45 32.67 -11.65
C GLY A 373 -14.93 33.90 -10.91
N ALA A 374 -15.87 34.68 -10.36
CA ALA A 374 -15.57 35.95 -9.71
C ALA A 374 -15.00 35.75 -8.29
N PRO A 375 -13.75 36.17 -8.01
CA PRO A 375 -13.21 36.09 -6.66
C PRO A 375 -13.90 37.08 -5.70
N PRO A 376 -14.23 36.67 -4.46
CA PRO A 376 -14.94 37.54 -3.52
C PRO A 376 -14.24 38.87 -3.19
N ALA A 377 -12.90 38.86 -3.18
CA ALA A 377 -12.07 40.02 -2.83
C ALA A 377 -11.45 40.72 -4.06
N GLY A 378 -11.89 40.37 -5.28
CA GLY A 378 -11.25 40.80 -6.51
C GLY A 378 -9.90 40.10 -6.76
N THR A 379 -9.24 40.45 -7.87
CA THR A 379 -7.94 39.91 -8.27
C THR A 379 -6.79 40.81 -7.81
N LYS A 380 -5.70 40.23 -7.32
CA LYS A 380 -4.46 40.95 -6.97
C LYS A 380 -3.51 41.06 -8.17
N ALA A 381 -2.46 41.86 -8.00
CA ALA A 381 -1.42 42.02 -9.01
C ALA A 381 -0.72 40.67 -9.34
N GLY A 382 -0.75 40.29 -10.62
CA GLY A 382 -0.19 39.02 -11.10
C GLY A 382 -1.17 37.84 -11.06
N GLU A 383 -2.43 38.07 -10.70
CA GLU A 383 -3.53 37.11 -10.76
C GLU A 383 -4.45 37.42 -11.96
N ARG A 384 -5.20 36.42 -12.43
CA ARG A 384 -6.18 36.57 -13.52
C ARG A 384 -7.49 35.90 -13.17
N ALA A 385 -8.61 36.44 -13.64
CA ALA A 385 -9.93 35.88 -13.42
C ALA A 385 -10.79 35.90 -14.69
N ASP A 386 -11.70 34.94 -14.78
CA ASP A 386 -12.82 34.95 -15.71
C ASP A 386 -14.13 34.90 -14.92
N PRO A 387 -14.77 36.06 -14.64
CA PRO A 387 -16.01 36.14 -13.88
C PRO A 387 -17.18 35.37 -14.51
N GLU A 388 -17.20 35.25 -15.84
CA GLU A 388 -18.29 34.62 -16.61
C GLU A 388 -18.03 33.14 -16.87
N PHE A 389 -16.95 32.56 -16.34
CA PHE A 389 -16.55 31.18 -16.61
C PHE A 389 -17.69 30.19 -16.33
N TRP A 390 -18.29 30.22 -15.13
CA TRP A 390 -19.34 29.26 -14.76
C TRP A 390 -20.66 29.49 -15.51
N ASN A 391 -21.01 30.75 -15.77
CA ASN A 391 -22.17 31.07 -16.62
C ASN A 391 -21.99 30.50 -18.04
N TRP A 392 -20.76 30.55 -18.57
CA TRP A 392 -20.44 29.95 -19.85
C TRP A 392 -20.42 28.42 -19.80
N VAL A 393 -19.84 27.81 -18.75
CA VAL A 393 -19.83 26.35 -18.56
C VAL A 393 -21.25 25.79 -18.52
N GLU A 394 -22.16 26.44 -17.81
CA GLU A 394 -23.55 25.99 -17.65
C GLU A 394 -24.41 26.21 -18.90
N ARG A 395 -24.17 27.28 -19.67
CA ARG A 395 -25.04 27.66 -20.80
C ARG A 395 -24.50 27.26 -22.16
N ARG A 396 -23.17 27.13 -22.29
CA ARG A 396 -22.44 26.92 -23.56
C ARG A 396 -23.07 27.69 -24.73
N ALA A 397 -23.29 28.99 -24.52
CA ALA A 397 -23.93 29.88 -25.48
C ALA A 397 -23.16 29.97 -26.83
N ASP A 398 -21.93 29.48 -26.88
CA ASP A 398 -21.15 29.30 -28.09
C ASP A 398 -21.83 28.37 -29.12
N TYR A 399 -22.66 27.40 -28.71
CA TYR A 399 -23.43 26.57 -29.64
C TYR A 399 -24.59 27.32 -30.29
N GLU A 400 -25.30 28.17 -29.55
CA GLU A 400 -26.38 28.98 -30.11
C GLU A 400 -25.82 29.90 -31.20
N ALA A 401 -24.73 30.61 -30.88
CA ALA A 401 -24.02 31.44 -31.85
C ALA A 401 -23.48 30.60 -33.03
N ALA A 402 -22.99 29.38 -32.79
CA ALA A 402 -22.52 28.49 -33.86
C ALA A 402 -23.63 28.08 -34.83
N LEU A 403 -24.82 27.84 -34.30
CA LEU A 403 -25.98 27.50 -35.10
C LEU A 403 -26.42 28.68 -35.97
N GLU A 404 -26.40 29.90 -35.42
CA GLU A 404 -26.71 31.14 -36.15
C GLU A 404 -25.71 31.42 -37.28
N ASP A 405 -24.42 31.17 -37.03
CA ASP A 405 -23.36 31.39 -38.01
C ASP A 405 -23.25 30.29 -39.09
N GLY A 406 -24.14 29.29 -39.05
CA GLY A 406 -24.14 28.16 -39.98
C GLY A 406 -22.87 27.30 -39.87
N VAL A 407 -22.35 27.12 -38.65
CA VAL A 407 -21.23 26.20 -38.38
C VAL A 407 -21.62 24.76 -38.61
N PHE A 408 -22.83 24.43 -38.15
CA PHE A 408 -23.42 23.11 -38.27
C PHE A 408 -24.46 23.13 -39.39
N VAL A 409 -24.43 22.08 -40.21
CA VAL A 409 -25.30 21.88 -41.36
C VAL A 409 -25.67 20.39 -41.47
N ARG A 410 -26.62 20.06 -42.33
CA ARG A 410 -26.94 18.69 -42.77
C ARG A 410 -26.39 18.47 -44.17
N ARG A 411 -26.07 17.22 -44.53
CA ARG A 411 -25.80 16.87 -45.94
C ARG A 411 -27.07 17.04 -46.75
N ASN A 412 -26.98 17.73 -47.89
CA ASN A 412 -28.08 17.79 -48.85
C ASN A 412 -28.14 16.46 -49.63
N PRO A 413 -29.22 15.67 -49.54
CA PRO A 413 -29.34 14.39 -50.27
C PRO A 413 -29.43 14.60 -51.79
N THR A 414 -29.84 15.79 -52.23
CA THR A 414 -29.96 16.16 -53.65
C THR A 414 -29.17 17.45 -53.91
N PRO A 415 -27.82 17.38 -53.94
CA PRO A 415 -26.99 18.56 -54.09
C PRO A 415 -27.19 19.18 -55.47
N ASP A 416 -27.39 20.50 -55.52
CA ASP A 416 -27.46 21.26 -56.76
C ASP A 416 -26.03 21.52 -57.28
N PRO A 417 -25.60 20.90 -58.40
CA PRO A 417 -24.24 21.07 -58.92
C PRO A 417 -23.95 22.52 -59.32
N ALA A 418 -24.98 23.30 -59.68
CA ALA A 418 -24.83 24.69 -60.10
C ALA A 418 -24.48 25.63 -58.94
N ARG A 419 -24.78 25.23 -57.69
CA ARG A 419 -24.45 25.97 -56.47
C ARG A 419 -23.11 25.56 -55.85
N GLY A 420 -22.35 24.69 -56.51
CA GLY A 420 -21.04 24.25 -56.05
C GLY A 420 -21.10 23.66 -54.63
N ASP A 421 -20.20 24.09 -53.75
CA ASP A 421 -20.09 23.60 -52.38
C ASP A 421 -21.24 24.10 -51.48
N GLU A 422 -21.89 25.22 -51.80
CA GLU A 422 -23.06 25.71 -51.05
C GLU A 422 -24.31 24.84 -51.30
N GLY A 423 -24.41 24.21 -52.48
CA GLY A 423 -25.48 23.28 -52.82
C GLY A 423 -25.42 21.95 -52.06
N ARG A 424 -24.30 21.65 -51.40
CA ARG A 424 -24.07 20.37 -50.69
C ARG A 424 -24.64 20.32 -49.28
N TRP A 425 -25.05 21.47 -48.73
CA TRP A 425 -25.38 21.61 -47.32
C TRP A 425 -26.77 22.21 -47.14
N LEU A 426 -27.51 21.70 -46.16
CA LEU A 426 -28.78 22.27 -45.69
C LEU A 426 -28.59 22.83 -44.27
N PRO A 427 -29.30 23.89 -43.87
CA PRO A 427 -29.28 24.34 -42.48
C PRO A 427 -29.73 23.22 -41.53
N ILE A 428 -29.24 23.22 -40.29
CA ILE A 428 -29.70 22.28 -39.27
C ILE A 428 -31.20 22.44 -39.00
N SER A 429 -31.68 23.68 -39.01
CA SER A 429 -33.06 24.06 -38.69
C SER A 429 -33.44 25.37 -39.38
N ASP A 430 -34.67 25.43 -39.89
CA ASP A 430 -35.32 26.65 -40.42
C ASP A 430 -36.32 27.25 -39.40
N ARG A 431 -36.32 26.76 -38.16
CA ARG A 431 -37.27 27.20 -37.13
C ARG A 431 -36.97 28.63 -36.67
N ALA A 432 -38.02 29.38 -36.37
CA ALA A 432 -37.91 30.81 -36.02
C ALA A 432 -37.33 31.08 -34.61
N THR A 433 -37.50 30.16 -33.66
CA THR A 433 -37.07 30.38 -32.27
C THR A 433 -35.73 29.70 -31.98
N PRO A 434 -34.81 30.31 -31.19
CA PRO A 434 -33.55 29.68 -30.80
C PRO A 434 -33.73 28.31 -30.13
N GLN A 435 -34.76 28.16 -29.30
CA GLN A 435 -35.06 26.91 -28.58
C GLN A 435 -35.42 25.77 -29.55
N ALA A 436 -36.24 26.06 -30.57
CA ALA A 436 -36.61 25.06 -31.56
C ALA A 436 -35.42 24.68 -32.47
N ARG A 437 -34.59 25.66 -32.84
CA ARG A 437 -33.36 25.38 -33.61
C ARG A 437 -32.39 24.50 -32.81
N MET A 438 -32.25 24.77 -31.50
CA MET A 438 -31.43 23.94 -30.62
C MET A 438 -31.99 22.51 -30.50
N ALA A 439 -33.30 22.33 -30.39
CA ALA A 439 -33.91 21.00 -30.36
C ALA A 439 -33.63 20.21 -31.65
N ASP A 440 -33.78 20.83 -32.82
CA ASP A 440 -33.43 20.22 -34.11
C ASP A 440 -31.92 19.90 -34.22
N PHE A 441 -31.06 20.72 -33.60
CA PHE A 441 -29.63 20.46 -33.52
C PHE A 441 -29.32 19.27 -32.62
N VAL A 442 -29.96 19.17 -31.44
CA VAL A 442 -29.83 18.01 -30.54
C VAL A 442 -30.19 16.73 -31.30
N GLU A 443 -31.33 16.72 -32.01
CA GLU A 443 -31.76 15.59 -32.80
C GLU A 443 -30.76 15.24 -33.92
N ALA A 444 -30.23 16.25 -34.62
CA ALA A 444 -29.23 16.06 -35.66
C ALA A 444 -27.92 15.48 -35.10
N MET A 445 -27.49 15.90 -33.91
CA MET A 445 -26.31 15.35 -33.23
C MET A 445 -26.55 13.90 -32.80
N ARG A 446 -27.74 13.56 -32.29
CA ARG A 446 -28.09 12.20 -31.87
C ARG A 446 -28.23 11.23 -33.03
N THR A 447 -28.76 11.69 -34.16
CA THR A 447 -28.99 10.85 -35.36
C THR A 447 -27.80 10.78 -36.31
N GLY A 448 -26.72 11.52 -36.03
CA GLY A 448 -25.54 11.54 -36.90
C GLY A 448 -25.69 12.39 -38.16
N GLN A 449 -26.68 13.27 -38.21
CA GLN A 449 -26.98 14.10 -39.38
C GLN A 449 -26.26 15.46 -39.35
N ALA A 450 -25.75 15.86 -38.18
CA ALA A 450 -25.02 17.10 -38.03
C ALA A 450 -23.60 16.99 -38.62
N VAL A 451 -23.25 17.96 -39.46
CA VAL A 451 -21.91 18.11 -40.03
C VAL A 451 -21.40 19.50 -39.72
N GLN A 452 -20.19 19.59 -39.21
CA GLN A 452 -19.51 20.85 -38.99
C GLN A 452 -18.65 21.20 -40.19
N ILE A 453 -18.84 22.41 -40.72
CA ILE A 453 -18.12 22.91 -41.89
C ILE A 453 -17.28 24.15 -41.61
N LYS A 454 -17.43 24.76 -40.43
CA LYS A 454 -16.65 25.92 -39.98
C LYS A 454 -16.08 25.68 -38.58
N ALA A 455 -14.98 26.31 -38.23
CA ALA A 455 -14.44 26.24 -36.87
C ALA A 455 -15.36 26.96 -35.85
N PHE A 456 -15.24 26.60 -34.57
CA PHE A 456 -15.78 27.47 -33.51
C PHE A 456 -14.97 28.76 -33.43
N ARG A 457 -15.62 29.84 -33.00
CA ARG A 457 -14.95 31.11 -32.75
C ARG A 457 -13.99 30.94 -31.57
N LYS A 458 -12.72 31.31 -31.74
CA LYS A 458 -11.77 31.37 -30.62
C LYS A 458 -12.08 32.57 -29.73
N PRO A 459 -11.81 32.49 -28.40
CA PRO A 459 -11.94 33.64 -27.52
C PRO A 459 -11.11 34.83 -28.05
N ASN A 460 -11.75 35.99 -28.23
CA ASN A 460 -11.16 37.28 -28.66
C ASN A 460 -10.81 37.44 -30.16
N GLU A 461 -11.20 36.53 -31.05
CA GLU A 461 -11.09 36.76 -32.50
C GLU A 461 -12.36 37.43 -33.04
N ALA A 462 -12.23 38.56 -33.74
CA ALA A 462 -13.35 39.30 -34.36
C ALA A 462 -13.74 38.76 -35.75
N GLU A 463 -12.92 37.87 -36.32
CA GLU A 463 -13.06 37.39 -37.69
C GLU A 463 -14.15 36.31 -37.85
N ALA A 464 -14.61 36.16 -39.09
CA ALA A 464 -15.55 35.13 -39.51
C ALA A 464 -14.96 33.73 -39.32
N ARG A 465 -15.80 32.75 -38.96
CA ARG A 465 -15.38 31.38 -38.67
C ARG A 465 -14.76 30.74 -39.93
N PRO A 466 -13.46 30.39 -39.92
CA PRO A 466 -12.82 29.81 -41.09
C PRO A 466 -13.49 28.48 -41.43
N ARG A 467 -13.67 28.24 -42.74
CA ARG A 467 -14.18 26.97 -43.24
C ARG A 467 -13.15 25.87 -42.93
N LEU A 468 -13.62 24.73 -42.46
CA LEU A 468 -12.74 23.59 -42.22
C LEU A 468 -12.31 22.98 -43.55
N GLU A 469 -11.03 22.60 -43.66
CA GLU A 469 -10.51 21.90 -44.85
C GLU A 469 -11.22 20.56 -45.05
N THR A 470 -11.57 19.88 -43.96
CA THR A 470 -12.34 18.64 -43.95
C THR A 470 -13.56 18.80 -43.03
N PRO A 471 -14.80 18.63 -43.54
CA PRO A 471 -16.00 18.62 -42.70
C PRO A 471 -15.95 17.51 -41.65
N ILE A 472 -16.46 17.80 -40.45
CA ILE A 472 -16.48 16.84 -39.34
C ILE A 472 -17.92 16.35 -39.16
N GLU A 473 -18.13 15.04 -39.23
CA GLU A 473 -19.43 14.43 -38.97
C GLU A 473 -19.64 14.23 -37.47
N HIS A 474 -20.80 14.67 -36.99
CA HIS A 474 -21.16 14.59 -35.59
C HIS A 474 -22.25 13.56 -35.37
N HIS A 475 -21.92 12.53 -34.60
CA HIS A 475 -22.90 11.63 -34.02
C HIS A 475 -22.57 11.43 -32.54
N LEU A 476 -23.28 12.15 -31.68
CA LEU A 476 -23.21 12.10 -30.21
C LEU A 476 -24.55 11.58 -29.66
N PRO A 477 -24.69 10.26 -29.41
CA PRO A 477 -25.99 9.66 -29.11
C PRO A 477 -26.69 10.19 -27.85
N ALA A 478 -25.93 10.64 -26.86
CA ALA A 478 -26.48 11.20 -25.62
C ALA A 478 -26.23 12.71 -25.49
N PHE A 479 -26.20 13.43 -26.62
CA PHE A 479 -26.03 14.88 -26.64
C PHE A 479 -27.16 15.59 -25.89
N GLU A 480 -26.78 16.59 -25.09
CA GLU A 480 -27.69 17.45 -24.33
C GLU A 480 -27.47 18.93 -24.63
N ILE A 481 -28.52 19.72 -24.41
CA ILE A 481 -28.48 21.18 -24.54
C ILE A 481 -27.42 21.74 -23.58
N ALA A 482 -26.73 22.80 -24.02
CA ALA A 482 -25.67 23.46 -23.27
C ALA A 482 -24.48 22.56 -22.87
N ARG A 483 -24.37 21.37 -23.46
CA ARG A 483 -23.33 20.36 -23.17
C ARG A 483 -23.21 19.97 -21.70
N ALA A 484 -24.35 19.82 -21.02
CA ALA A 484 -24.36 19.26 -19.67
C ALA A 484 -23.65 17.88 -19.60
N ASP A 485 -23.68 17.11 -20.69
CA ASP A 485 -22.93 15.85 -20.87
C ASP A 485 -21.41 16.03 -20.72
N CYS A 486 -20.82 17.11 -21.27
CA CYS A 486 -19.39 17.38 -21.12
C CYS A 486 -18.99 17.53 -19.65
N LEU A 487 -19.79 18.27 -18.89
CA LEU A 487 -19.47 18.54 -17.49
C LEU A 487 -19.51 17.24 -16.68
N ASP A 488 -20.44 16.33 -16.99
CA ASP A 488 -20.49 15.00 -16.39
C ASP A 488 -19.21 14.22 -16.69
N TYR A 489 -18.79 14.14 -17.96
CA TYR A 489 -17.56 13.40 -18.32
C TYR A 489 -16.30 14.00 -17.72
N LEU A 490 -16.17 15.34 -17.68
CA LEU A 490 -15.06 16.01 -17.01
C LEU A 490 -15.06 15.65 -15.52
N PHE A 491 -16.20 15.79 -14.83
CA PHE A 491 -16.32 15.42 -13.43
C PHE A 491 -16.00 13.94 -13.19
N LEU A 492 -16.58 13.02 -13.96
CA LEU A 492 -16.35 11.58 -13.82
C LEU A 492 -14.88 11.23 -14.04
N ALA A 493 -14.24 11.82 -15.04
CA ALA A 493 -12.82 11.62 -15.30
C ALA A 493 -11.96 12.08 -14.11
N GLY A 494 -12.19 13.30 -13.63
CA GLY A 494 -11.50 13.84 -12.46
C GLY A 494 -11.73 13.02 -11.20
N PHE A 495 -13.01 12.73 -10.89
CA PHE A 495 -13.41 11.99 -9.70
C PHE A 495 -12.80 10.58 -9.70
N ASN A 496 -12.84 9.84 -10.80
CA ASN A 496 -12.28 8.49 -10.88
C ASN A 496 -10.76 8.47 -10.63
N GLN A 497 -10.04 9.53 -11.04
CA GLN A 497 -8.60 9.66 -10.86
C GLN A 497 -8.17 10.42 -9.59
N ASN A 498 -9.14 10.91 -8.79
CA ASN A 498 -8.92 11.84 -7.68
C ASN A 498 -8.17 13.12 -8.13
N ILE A 499 -8.62 13.75 -9.21
CA ILE A 499 -8.14 15.03 -9.76
C ILE A 499 -9.22 16.09 -9.59
N ILE A 500 -8.88 17.19 -8.90
CA ILE A 500 -9.81 18.31 -8.67
C ILE A 500 -9.79 19.31 -9.84
N ASP A 501 -8.71 19.33 -10.61
CA ASP A 501 -8.53 20.15 -11.83
C ASP A 501 -9.24 19.56 -13.07
N PHE A 502 -10.40 18.97 -12.87
CA PHE A 502 -11.06 18.18 -13.91
C PHE A 502 -11.55 19.02 -15.10
N MET A 503 -11.69 20.33 -14.92
CA MET A 503 -12.05 21.26 -16.02
C MET A 503 -10.92 21.47 -17.02
N ASN A 504 -9.69 21.12 -16.66
CA ASN A 504 -8.50 21.30 -17.49
C ASN A 504 -8.03 19.99 -18.14
N GLN A 505 -8.83 18.91 -18.10
CA GLN A 505 -8.46 17.63 -18.69
C GLN A 505 -8.65 17.62 -20.21
N ASP A 506 -7.73 16.97 -20.92
CA ASP A 506 -7.86 16.75 -22.36
C ASP A 506 -8.68 15.48 -22.67
N THR A 507 -9.03 15.29 -23.94
CA THR A 507 -9.85 14.15 -24.35
C THR A 507 -9.20 12.78 -24.16
N SER A 508 -7.87 12.69 -24.25
CA SER A 508 -7.16 11.44 -23.98
C SER A 508 -7.19 11.13 -22.48
N GLU A 509 -6.95 12.14 -21.63
CA GLU A 509 -7.05 12.00 -20.18
C GLU A 509 -8.46 11.61 -19.75
N ILE A 510 -9.49 12.23 -20.32
CA ILE A 510 -10.89 11.87 -20.03
C ILE A 510 -11.15 10.42 -20.40
N LEU A 511 -10.74 9.97 -21.59
CA LEU A 511 -10.96 8.60 -22.06
C LEU A 511 -10.26 7.56 -21.19
N ASP A 512 -9.01 7.81 -20.83
CA ASP A 512 -8.24 6.94 -19.93
C ASP A 512 -8.86 6.89 -18.52
N SER A 513 -9.47 8.00 -18.08
CA SER A 513 -10.09 8.11 -16.75
C SER A 513 -11.44 7.40 -16.62
N ILE A 514 -12.17 7.28 -17.72
CA ILE A 514 -13.50 6.65 -17.75
C ILE A 514 -13.44 5.19 -18.17
N ASP A 515 -12.25 4.60 -18.30
CA ASP A 515 -12.08 3.17 -18.48
C ASP A 515 -12.13 2.42 -17.13
N PRO A 516 -13.16 1.59 -16.89
CA PRO A 516 -13.38 0.99 -15.58
C PRO A 516 -12.56 -0.29 -15.38
N ILE A 517 -12.50 -0.74 -14.12
CA ILE A 517 -11.98 -2.08 -13.80
C ILE A 517 -13.01 -3.17 -14.08
N TYR A 518 -14.30 -2.80 -14.14
CA TYR A 518 -15.42 -3.65 -14.53
C TYR A 518 -16.52 -2.78 -15.16
N PRO A 519 -17.12 -3.19 -16.28
CA PRO A 519 -16.88 -4.44 -17.03
C PRO A 519 -15.54 -4.44 -17.77
N ASP A 520 -14.89 -5.60 -17.90
CA ASP A 520 -13.62 -5.76 -18.63
C ASP A 520 -13.80 -6.34 -20.05
N SER A 521 -14.99 -6.87 -20.34
CA SER A 521 -15.35 -7.49 -21.62
C SER A 521 -16.67 -6.93 -22.15
N SER A 522 -16.92 -7.12 -23.45
CA SER A 522 -18.15 -6.68 -24.09
C SER A 522 -19.39 -7.42 -23.55
N GLU A 523 -19.25 -8.71 -23.25
CA GLU A 523 -20.34 -9.52 -22.69
C GLU A 523 -20.80 -8.98 -21.33
N GLN A 524 -19.85 -8.68 -20.43
CA GLN A 524 -20.16 -8.05 -19.15
C GLN A 524 -20.70 -6.62 -19.30
N SER A 525 -20.23 -5.90 -20.34
CA SER A 525 -20.73 -4.57 -20.66
C SER A 525 -22.21 -4.57 -21.07
N ASP A 526 -22.65 -5.62 -21.75
CA ASP A 526 -24.03 -5.78 -22.21
C ASP A 526 -25.00 -6.04 -21.03
N GLU A 527 -24.53 -6.60 -19.93
CA GLU A 527 -25.34 -6.85 -18.73
C GLU A 527 -25.76 -5.57 -17.98
N ARG A 528 -25.00 -4.48 -18.12
CA ARG A 528 -25.28 -3.14 -17.57
C ARG A 528 -25.68 -3.11 -16.08
N PHE A 529 -25.05 -3.92 -15.23
CA PHE A 529 -25.35 -3.94 -13.79
C PHE A 529 -24.74 -2.78 -13.01
N PHE A 530 -23.43 -2.57 -13.16
CA PHE A 530 -22.68 -1.53 -12.47
C PHE A 530 -21.36 -1.25 -13.19
N VAL A 531 -20.75 -0.09 -12.89
CA VAL A 531 -19.40 0.25 -13.34
C VAL A 531 -18.51 0.49 -12.12
N ARG A 532 -17.29 -0.04 -12.11
CA ARG A 532 -16.35 0.15 -11.00
C ARG A 532 -15.03 0.75 -11.41
N TYR A 533 -14.49 1.57 -10.53
CA TYR A 533 -13.15 2.14 -10.60
C TYR A 533 -12.44 1.92 -9.26
N ALA A 534 -11.12 1.94 -9.29
CA ALA A 534 -10.32 1.96 -8.09
C ALA A 534 -9.16 2.93 -8.27
N ASN A 535 -9.03 3.86 -7.33
CA ASN A 535 -7.82 4.64 -7.18
C ASN A 535 -7.07 4.18 -5.91
N HIS A 536 -5.88 4.72 -5.69
CA HIS A 536 -4.98 4.35 -4.59
C HIS A 536 -5.60 4.43 -3.17
N ARG A 537 -6.74 5.11 -2.97
CA ARG A 537 -7.41 5.25 -1.65
C ARG A 537 -8.90 4.93 -1.64
N ALA A 538 -9.52 4.83 -2.81
CA ALA A 538 -10.96 4.62 -2.93
C ALA A 538 -11.31 3.47 -3.88
N MET A 539 -12.38 2.75 -3.56
CA MET A 539 -13.17 1.99 -4.54
C MET A 539 -14.38 2.84 -4.91
N ILE A 540 -14.69 2.98 -6.20
CA ILE A 540 -15.80 3.80 -6.68
C ILE A 540 -16.72 2.91 -7.51
N THR A 541 -18.00 2.93 -7.21
CA THR A 541 -19.03 2.15 -7.91
C THR A 541 -20.12 3.09 -8.39
N TYR A 542 -20.50 2.95 -9.66
CA TYR A 542 -21.67 3.61 -10.25
C TYR A 542 -22.73 2.55 -10.52
N VAL A 543 -23.96 2.80 -10.07
CA VAL A 543 -25.10 1.94 -10.33
C VAL A 543 -26.29 2.77 -10.81
N PRO A 544 -27.09 2.28 -11.77
CA PRO A 544 -28.32 2.94 -12.14
C PRO A 544 -29.39 2.70 -11.06
N LYS A 545 -29.44 1.47 -10.52
CA LYS A 545 -30.31 1.00 -9.43
C LYS A 545 -29.60 -0.08 -8.62
N SER A 546 -29.94 -0.23 -7.34
CA SER A 546 -29.36 -1.30 -6.51
C SER A 546 -30.34 -1.82 -5.46
N ARG A 547 -30.84 -3.04 -5.67
CA ARG A 547 -31.69 -3.76 -4.72
C ARG A 547 -30.97 -4.10 -3.41
N SER A 548 -29.69 -4.46 -3.50
CA SER A 548 -28.89 -4.77 -2.31
C SER A 548 -28.61 -3.54 -1.46
N LEU A 549 -28.51 -2.35 -2.08
CA LEU A 549 -28.46 -1.09 -1.37
C LEU A 549 -29.78 -0.78 -0.65
N GLU A 550 -30.94 -1.00 -1.28
CA GLU A 550 -32.26 -0.79 -0.65
C GLU A 550 -32.45 -1.61 0.63
N ILE A 551 -31.77 -2.75 0.76
CA ILE A 551 -31.84 -3.59 1.96
C ILE A 551 -30.77 -3.18 2.99
N GLY A 552 -29.56 -2.88 2.53
CA GLY A 552 -28.40 -2.64 3.41
C GLY A 552 -28.24 -1.20 3.91
N ASN A 553 -28.79 -0.21 3.19
CA ASN A 553 -28.60 1.21 3.49
C ASN A 553 -29.11 1.59 4.89
N ASP A 554 -30.19 0.98 5.35
CA ASP A 554 -30.78 1.29 6.64
C ASP A 554 -29.92 0.87 7.82
N TYR A 555 -29.11 -0.18 7.65
CA TYR A 555 -28.30 -0.74 8.74
C TYR A 555 -26.84 -0.30 8.66
N ILE A 556 -26.24 -0.39 7.48
CA ILE A 556 -24.80 -0.11 7.28
C ILE A 556 -24.55 1.09 6.36
N GLY A 557 -25.60 1.72 5.81
CA GLY A 557 -25.45 2.91 4.96
C GLY A 557 -24.74 2.65 3.63
N ALA A 558 -24.71 1.40 3.15
CA ALA A 558 -24.01 0.98 1.94
C ALA A 558 -24.61 -0.32 1.37
N CYS A 559 -24.28 -0.63 0.12
CA CYS A 559 -24.56 -1.95 -0.47
C CYS A 559 -23.69 -3.03 0.19
N PRO A 560 -24.26 -4.14 0.71
CA PRO A 560 -23.50 -5.21 1.34
C PRO A 560 -22.43 -5.85 0.44
N TYR A 561 -22.70 -5.97 -0.85
CA TYR A 561 -21.77 -6.57 -1.83
C TYR A 561 -20.54 -5.71 -2.05
N ALA A 562 -20.76 -4.41 -2.33
CA ALA A 562 -19.67 -3.46 -2.50
C ALA A 562 -18.89 -3.32 -1.18
N PHE A 563 -19.60 -3.26 -0.05
CA PHE A 563 -18.98 -3.15 1.25
C PHE A 563 -18.08 -4.35 1.58
N LEU A 564 -18.54 -5.58 1.35
CA LEU A 564 -17.76 -6.79 1.64
C LEU A 564 -16.47 -6.84 0.80
N ILE A 565 -16.56 -6.57 -0.52
CA ILE A 565 -15.38 -6.47 -1.39
C ILE A 565 -14.39 -5.44 -0.87
N HIS A 566 -14.89 -4.26 -0.49
CA HIS A 566 -14.07 -3.19 0.08
C HIS A 566 -13.41 -3.61 1.39
N ALA A 567 -14.15 -4.20 2.33
CA ALA A 567 -13.67 -4.56 3.65
C ALA A 567 -12.61 -5.68 3.60
N LEU A 568 -12.81 -6.71 2.78
CA LEU A 568 -11.84 -7.80 2.63
C LEU A 568 -10.58 -7.33 1.89
N ALA A 569 -10.72 -6.49 0.87
CA ALA A 569 -9.58 -5.92 0.15
C ALA A 569 -8.77 -4.95 1.03
N LEU A 570 -9.46 -4.15 1.85
CA LEU A 570 -8.85 -3.30 2.88
C LEU A 570 -8.00 -4.12 3.85
N HIS A 571 -8.56 -5.20 4.38
CA HIS A 571 -7.86 -6.10 5.29
C HIS A 571 -6.62 -6.71 4.63
N ASN A 572 -6.79 -7.37 3.48
CA ASN A 572 -5.67 -7.99 2.75
C ASN A 572 -4.56 -6.99 2.41
N GLU A 573 -4.92 -5.75 2.05
CA GLU A 573 -3.95 -4.70 1.77
C GLU A 573 -3.13 -4.33 3.01
N PHE A 574 -3.78 -4.08 4.15
CA PHE A 574 -3.06 -3.68 5.36
C PHE A 574 -2.30 -4.84 6.00
N LEU A 575 -2.85 -6.06 5.94
CA LEU A 575 -2.15 -7.28 6.31
C LEU A 575 -0.86 -7.45 5.49
N ALA A 576 -0.92 -7.23 4.16
CA ALA A 576 0.26 -7.32 3.29
C ALA A 576 1.28 -6.22 3.58
N ARG A 577 0.84 -4.98 3.83
CA ARG A 577 1.73 -3.87 4.21
C ARG A 577 2.43 -4.13 5.54
N GLU A 578 1.72 -4.66 6.53
CA GLU A 578 2.29 -5.01 7.82
C GLU A 578 3.28 -6.18 7.70
N HIS A 579 2.93 -7.19 6.92
CA HIS A 579 3.82 -8.29 6.60
C HIS A 579 5.10 -7.80 5.89
N GLU A 580 4.98 -6.91 4.90
CA GLU A 580 6.11 -6.28 4.21
C GLU A 580 7.03 -5.55 5.19
N GLN A 581 6.47 -4.72 6.08
CA GLN A 581 7.25 -3.99 7.08
C GLN A 581 7.99 -4.93 8.04
N LYS A 582 7.31 -5.96 8.54
CA LYS A 582 7.89 -6.96 9.44
C LYS A 582 8.97 -7.78 8.73
N THR A 583 8.73 -8.19 7.49
CA THR A 583 9.69 -8.99 6.71
C THR A 583 10.92 -8.19 6.32
N MET A 584 10.78 -6.91 5.97
CA MET A 584 11.94 -6.02 5.73
C MET A 584 12.82 -5.90 6.97
N ALA A 585 12.23 -5.70 8.15
CA ALA A 585 13.00 -5.66 9.39
C ALA A 585 13.68 -7.02 9.71
N ARG A 586 13.10 -8.16 9.29
CA ARG A 586 13.75 -9.48 9.39
C ARG A 586 14.93 -9.59 8.43
N ILE A 587 14.76 -9.15 7.18
CA ILE A 587 15.82 -9.11 6.17
C ILE A 587 16.99 -8.26 6.68
N ASP A 588 16.74 -7.04 7.17
CA ASP A 588 17.78 -6.16 7.71
C ASP A 588 18.55 -6.81 8.88
N ARG A 589 17.85 -7.56 9.74
CA ARG A 589 18.44 -8.31 10.85
C ARG A 589 19.29 -9.48 10.34
N ILE A 590 18.80 -10.24 9.35
CA ILE A 590 19.52 -11.36 8.72
C ILE A 590 20.78 -10.84 8.03
N GLU A 591 20.67 -9.78 7.23
CA GLU A 591 21.83 -9.14 6.59
C GLU A 591 22.86 -8.67 7.63
N ALA A 592 22.41 -8.10 8.74
CA ALA A 592 23.33 -7.68 9.79
C ALA A 592 24.11 -8.86 10.40
N LEU A 593 23.46 -10.00 10.62
CA LEU A 593 24.10 -11.23 11.10
C LEU A 593 25.10 -11.77 10.08
N VAL A 594 24.69 -11.79 8.81
CA VAL A 594 25.44 -12.31 7.67
C VAL A 594 26.69 -11.46 7.36
N ASP A 595 26.56 -10.14 7.41
CA ASP A 595 27.64 -9.17 7.17
C ASP A 595 28.49 -8.90 8.42
N GLU A 596 28.21 -9.58 9.54
CA GLU A 596 28.88 -9.40 10.83
C GLU A 596 28.80 -7.98 11.42
N ARG A 597 27.80 -7.19 11.01
CA ARG A 597 27.57 -5.80 11.45
C ARG A 597 26.50 -5.69 12.53
N ALA A 598 26.46 -4.57 13.24
CA ALA A 598 25.33 -4.26 14.10
C ALA A 598 24.07 -4.03 13.23
N PRO A 599 22.88 -4.49 13.69
CA PRO A 599 21.63 -4.14 13.02
C PRO A 599 21.44 -2.62 13.05
N ALA A 600 20.70 -2.11 12.06
CA ALA A 600 20.33 -0.70 12.06
C ALA A 600 19.62 -0.33 13.37
N ASP A 601 19.87 0.88 13.87
CA ASP A 601 19.12 1.42 15.01
C ASP A 601 17.69 1.77 14.56
N ASP A 602 16.87 0.74 14.41
CA ASP A 602 15.47 0.82 14.05
C ASP A 602 14.60 0.27 15.18
N PRO A 603 13.63 1.04 15.71
CA PRO A 603 12.67 0.59 16.71
C PRO A 603 11.95 -0.72 16.33
N ARG A 604 11.72 -0.96 15.03
CA ARG A 604 11.05 -2.16 14.51
C ARG A 604 11.92 -3.40 14.70
N ILE A 605 13.23 -3.29 14.48
CA ILE A 605 14.19 -4.39 14.66
C ILE A 605 14.30 -4.74 16.15
N ARG A 606 14.33 -3.73 17.04
CA ARG A 606 14.34 -3.94 18.49
C ARG A 606 13.08 -4.65 18.98
N ALA A 607 11.91 -4.13 18.62
CA ALA A 607 10.63 -4.73 19.01
C ALA A 607 10.46 -6.16 18.48
N MET A 608 11.02 -6.45 17.30
CA MET A 608 11.07 -7.80 16.75
C MET A 608 12.03 -8.71 17.52
N ALA A 609 13.22 -8.24 17.88
CA ALA A 609 14.21 -9.03 18.60
C ALA A 609 13.69 -9.53 19.96
N ASP A 610 12.86 -8.75 20.64
CA ASP A 610 12.20 -9.15 21.89
C ASP A 610 11.14 -10.24 21.68
N ARG A 611 10.44 -10.21 20.53
CA ARG A 611 9.36 -11.17 20.19
C ARG A 611 9.90 -12.46 19.58
N GLU A 612 10.97 -12.35 18.82
CA GLU A 612 11.60 -13.41 18.03
C GLU A 612 13.07 -13.52 18.46
N PRO A 613 13.35 -14.06 19.66
CA PRO A 613 14.72 -14.29 20.11
C PRO A 613 15.40 -15.28 19.17
N LEU A 614 16.69 -15.09 18.93
CA LEU A 614 17.50 -16.02 18.13
C LEU A 614 18.05 -17.11 19.03
N ASP A 615 18.05 -18.33 18.51
CA ASP A 615 18.75 -19.47 19.07
C ASP A 615 19.96 -19.80 18.19
N GLY A 616 21.03 -20.33 18.79
CA GLY A 616 22.26 -20.68 18.08
C GLY A 616 23.54 -20.16 18.73
N GLU A 617 24.57 -21.01 18.74
CA GLU A 617 25.87 -20.74 19.36
C GLU A 617 26.73 -19.74 18.59
N ASP A 618 26.56 -19.67 17.26
CA ASP A 618 27.30 -18.78 16.36
C ASP A 618 26.35 -17.94 15.47
N ARG A 619 26.90 -16.90 14.83
CA ARG A 619 26.12 -15.95 14.01
C ARG A 619 25.48 -16.58 12.77
N LEU A 620 26.08 -17.63 12.22
CA LEU A 620 25.59 -18.32 11.04
C LEU A 620 24.41 -19.22 11.40
N SER A 621 24.51 -19.96 12.50
CA SER A 621 23.40 -20.69 13.12
C SER A 621 22.23 -19.75 13.46
N GLN A 622 22.53 -18.56 14.02
CA GLN A 622 21.53 -17.52 14.29
C GLN A 622 20.89 -16.96 13.01
N ALA A 623 21.65 -16.80 11.91
CA ALA A 623 21.13 -16.36 10.63
C ALA A 623 20.22 -17.42 9.99
N GLU A 624 20.59 -18.70 10.02
CA GLU A 624 19.75 -19.81 9.55
C GLU A 624 18.44 -19.90 10.35
N PHE A 625 18.51 -19.76 11.67
CA PHE A 625 17.33 -19.73 12.52
C PHE A 625 16.42 -18.54 12.19
N ALA A 626 16.99 -17.34 11.98
CA ALA A 626 16.26 -16.16 11.57
C ALA A 626 15.58 -16.32 10.20
N ILE A 627 16.24 -16.97 9.23
CA ILE A 627 15.67 -17.27 7.90
C ILE A 627 14.48 -18.23 8.05
N ASN A 628 14.61 -19.28 8.86
CA ASN A 628 13.50 -20.21 9.12
C ASN A 628 12.32 -19.54 9.82
N GLN A 629 12.59 -18.65 10.79
CA GLN A 629 11.55 -17.83 11.41
C GLN A 629 10.85 -16.93 10.38
N ALA A 630 11.59 -16.29 9.46
CA ALA A 630 11.01 -15.46 8.41
C ALA A 630 10.09 -16.26 7.49
N LYS A 631 10.49 -17.48 7.09
CA LYS A 631 9.65 -18.39 6.29
C LYS A 631 8.38 -18.83 7.03
N LEU A 632 8.51 -19.22 8.30
CA LEU A 632 7.35 -19.61 9.11
C LEU A 632 6.39 -18.43 9.35
N ALA A 633 6.93 -17.21 9.46
CA ALA A 633 6.15 -16.00 9.64
C ALA A 633 5.29 -15.67 8.40
N GLU A 634 5.71 -16.01 7.18
CA GLU A 634 4.88 -15.88 5.98
C GLU A 634 3.56 -16.65 6.12
N PHE A 635 3.63 -17.91 6.55
CA PHE A 635 2.41 -18.68 6.81
C PHE A 635 1.66 -18.19 8.05
N ALA A 636 2.36 -18.07 9.19
CA ALA A 636 1.74 -17.87 10.49
C ALA A 636 1.18 -16.45 10.70
N GLN A 637 1.69 -15.44 9.98
CA GLN A 637 1.31 -14.04 10.16
C GLN A 637 0.62 -13.44 8.93
N TYR A 638 0.72 -14.08 7.75
CA TYR A 638 0.14 -13.56 6.51
C TYR A 638 -0.81 -14.56 5.83
N GLU A 639 -0.32 -15.66 5.26
CA GLU A 639 -1.15 -16.56 4.42
C GLU A 639 -2.33 -17.17 5.19
N ARG A 640 -2.15 -17.48 6.49
CA ARG A 640 -3.25 -17.99 7.33
C ARG A 640 -4.43 -17.04 7.44
N PHE A 641 -4.18 -15.73 7.38
CA PHE A 641 -5.15 -14.68 7.66
C PHE A 641 -5.61 -13.93 6.41
N ARG A 642 -4.85 -14.02 5.33
CA ARG A 642 -5.28 -13.42 4.06
C ARG A 642 -6.59 -14.06 3.60
N HIS A 643 -7.59 -13.24 3.27
CA HIS A 643 -8.78 -13.75 2.60
C HIS A 643 -8.41 -14.23 1.20
N ALA A 644 -8.63 -15.51 0.93
CA ALA A 644 -8.78 -15.98 -0.45
C ALA A 644 -10.03 -15.35 -1.06
N ASN A 645 -10.19 -15.43 -2.37
CA ASN A 645 -11.40 -14.91 -3.04
C ASN A 645 -12.63 -15.71 -2.56
N PRO A 646 -13.50 -15.13 -1.70
CA PRO A 646 -14.60 -15.88 -1.11
C PRO A 646 -15.87 -15.72 -1.93
N PHE A 647 -15.90 -14.91 -2.98
CA PHE A 647 -17.14 -14.58 -3.69
C PHE A 647 -17.65 -15.74 -4.53
N ARG A 648 -18.97 -15.93 -4.53
CA ARG A 648 -19.65 -17.02 -5.25
C ARG A 648 -19.86 -16.71 -6.74
N TYR A 649 -20.16 -15.45 -7.06
CA TYR A 649 -20.51 -14.99 -8.40
C TYR A 649 -19.29 -14.44 -9.13
N ASP A 650 -19.18 -14.70 -10.43
CA ASP A 650 -17.99 -14.38 -11.24
C ASP A 650 -17.70 -12.88 -11.27
N THR A 651 -18.73 -12.05 -11.36
CA THR A 651 -18.64 -10.59 -11.32
C THR A 651 -17.93 -10.06 -10.07
N GLU A 652 -18.35 -10.47 -8.87
CA GLU A 652 -17.71 -10.08 -7.61
C GLU A 652 -16.30 -10.66 -7.48
N ARG A 653 -16.09 -11.90 -7.95
CA ARG A 653 -14.78 -12.57 -7.93
C ARG A 653 -13.75 -11.81 -8.77
N ASP A 654 -14.12 -11.41 -9.99
CA ASP A 654 -13.24 -10.70 -10.91
C ASP A 654 -12.90 -9.31 -10.39
N VAL A 655 -13.90 -8.58 -9.87
CA VAL A 655 -13.64 -7.28 -9.24
C VAL A 655 -12.70 -7.40 -8.04
N PHE A 656 -12.93 -8.36 -7.15
CA PHE A 656 -12.07 -8.55 -5.98
C PHE A 656 -10.63 -8.85 -6.38
N LYS A 657 -10.43 -9.77 -7.32
CA LYS A 657 -9.10 -10.12 -7.86
C LYS A 657 -8.42 -8.90 -8.49
N LYS A 658 -9.14 -8.14 -9.32
CA LYS A 658 -8.59 -6.96 -9.98
C LYS A 658 -8.21 -5.86 -8.98
N LEU A 659 -9.03 -5.69 -7.95
CA LEU A 659 -8.75 -4.77 -6.86
C LEU A 659 -7.47 -5.18 -6.11
N GLU A 660 -7.30 -6.45 -5.75
CA GLU A 660 -6.07 -6.94 -5.11
C GLU A 660 -4.81 -6.68 -5.97
N GLU A 661 -4.90 -6.89 -7.29
CA GLU A 661 -3.81 -6.61 -8.24
C GLU A 661 -3.43 -5.12 -8.28
N LEU A 662 -4.43 -4.23 -8.31
CA LEU A 662 -4.24 -2.79 -8.31
C LEU A 662 -3.69 -2.26 -6.98
N ARG A 663 -4.09 -2.88 -5.86
CA ARG A 663 -3.50 -2.60 -4.53
C ARG A 663 -2.07 -3.13 -4.38
N GLY A 664 -1.60 -3.94 -5.32
CA GLY A 664 -0.22 -4.43 -5.36
C GLY A 664 0.09 -5.50 -4.31
N VAL A 665 -0.94 -6.15 -3.74
CA VAL A 665 -0.80 -7.15 -2.67
C VAL A 665 0.08 -8.31 -3.12
N SER A 666 -0.22 -8.89 -4.29
CA SER A 666 0.52 -10.04 -4.83
C SER A 666 1.96 -9.70 -5.25
N ARG A 667 2.17 -8.53 -5.85
CA ARG A 667 3.48 -8.08 -6.34
C ARG A 667 4.48 -7.92 -5.19
N LYS A 668 4.03 -7.38 -4.06
CA LYS A 668 4.87 -7.18 -2.88
C LYS A 668 5.31 -8.50 -2.28
N ASN A 669 4.39 -9.43 -2.05
CA ASN A 669 4.74 -10.73 -1.49
C ASN A 669 5.75 -11.47 -2.36
N LYS A 670 5.55 -11.48 -3.69
CA LYS A 670 6.49 -12.12 -4.61
C LYS A 670 7.90 -11.53 -4.51
N ALA A 671 8.04 -10.21 -4.33
CA ALA A 671 9.33 -9.57 -4.14
C ALA A 671 9.98 -9.97 -2.79
N LEU A 672 9.18 -10.08 -1.72
CA LEU A 672 9.65 -10.51 -0.40
C LEU A 672 10.14 -11.97 -0.41
N SER A 673 9.36 -12.88 -1.01
CA SER A 673 9.74 -14.29 -1.11
C SER A 673 11.05 -14.46 -1.90
N LEU A 674 11.25 -13.66 -2.97
CA LEU A 674 12.51 -13.64 -3.73
C LEU A 674 13.68 -13.11 -2.89
N ALA A 675 13.47 -12.08 -2.06
CA ALA A 675 14.51 -11.56 -1.19
C ALA A 675 14.95 -12.58 -0.13
N ILE A 676 13.99 -13.26 0.52
CA ILE A 676 14.27 -14.33 1.48
C ILE A 676 15.05 -15.48 0.82
N GLN A 677 14.64 -15.88 -0.39
CA GLN A 677 15.35 -16.92 -1.15
C GLN A 677 16.79 -16.51 -1.46
N SER A 678 17.03 -15.26 -1.85
CA SER A 678 18.39 -14.75 -2.10
C SER A 678 19.26 -14.73 -0.84
N LEU A 679 18.69 -14.46 0.34
CA LEU A 679 19.41 -14.50 1.62
C LEU A 679 19.77 -15.93 2.03
N GLU A 680 18.89 -16.90 1.77
CA GLU A 680 19.16 -18.32 1.98
C GLU A 680 20.32 -18.82 1.13
N ASP A 681 20.36 -18.43 -0.15
CA ASP A 681 21.46 -18.75 -1.05
C ASP A 681 22.78 -18.14 -0.53
N HIS A 682 22.75 -16.90 -0.05
CA HIS A 682 23.94 -16.21 0.48
C HIS A 682 24.45 -16.83 1.80
N ALA A 683 23.53 -17.16 2.73
CA ALA A 683 23.86 -17.85 3.98
C ALA A 683 24.48 -19.23 3.72
N SER A 684 23.89 -20.00 2.79
CA SER A 684 24.38 -21.31 2.37
C SER A 684 25.78 -21.23 1.75
N ASP A 685 26.05 -20.19 0.94
CA ASP A 685 27.36 -19.95 0.35
C ASP A 685 28.42 -19.56 1.40
N LEU A 686 28.05 -18.76 2.40
CA LEU A 686 28.93 -18.41 3.51
C LEU A 686 29.24 -19.63 4.38
N ALA A 687 28.24 -20.44 4.72
CA ALA A 687 28.44 -21.72 5.41
C ALA A 687 29.42 -22.61 4.63
N ARG A 688 29.26 -22.73 3.31
CA ARG A 688 30.17 -23.50 2.45
C ARG A 688 31.59 -22.93 2.44
N ARG A 689 31.77 -21.60 2.48
CA ARG A 689 33.08 -20.95 2.57
C ARG A 689 33.73 -21.17 3.94
N GLN A 690 32.96 -21.09 5.02
CA GLN A 690 33.45 -21.37 6.37
C GLN A 690 33.85 -22.83 6.55
N GLN A 691 33.03 -23.76 6.07
CA GLN A 691 33.36 -25.20 6.06
C GLN A 691 34.67 -25.45 5.30
N LYS A 692 34.83 -24.88 4.09
CA LYS A 692 36.09 -25.00 3.33
C LYS A 692 37.29 -24.43 4.09
N ARG A 693 37.12 -23.34 4.84
CA ARG A 693 38.19 -22.77 5.68
C ARG A 693 38.51 -23.67 6.87
N ALA A 694 37.49 -24.23 7.53
CA ALA A 694 37.66 -25.18 8.63
C ALA A 694 38.37 -26.46 8.16
N ASP A 695 37.92 -27.06 7.06
CA ASP A 695 38.54 -28.23 6.45
C ASP A 695 40.00 -27.94 6.06
N ALA A 696 40.28 -26.76 5.48
CA ALA A 696 41.64 -26.34 5.14
C ALA A 696 42.52 -26.12 6.39
N ALA A 697 41.97 -25.57 7.47
CA ALA A 697 42.67 -25.38 8.73
C ALA A 697 42.97 -26.72 9.42
N GLN A 698 42.02 -27.65 9.41
CA GLN A 698 42.20 -29.00 9.91
C GLN A 698 43.27 -29.76 9.12
N ALA A 699 43.19 -29.73 7.79
CA ALA A 699 44.22 -30.32 6.92
C ALA A 699 45.60 -29.71 7.15
N ALA A 700 45.69 -28.40 7.44
CA ALA A 700 46.95 -27.75 7.80
C ALA A 700 47.48 -28.18 9.19
N ALA A 701 46.59 -28.39 10.16
CA ALA A 701 46.95 -28.89 11.49
C ALA A 701 47.45 -30.35 11.43
N GLU A 702 46.75 -31.22 10.69
CA GLU A 702 47.15 -32.61 10.45
C GLU A 702 48.52 -32.69 9.75
N ARG A 703 48.78 -31.82 8.77
CA ARG A 703 50.11 -31.70 8.13
C ARG A 703 51.20 -31.33 9.14
N LYS A 704 50.97 -30.31 9.97
CA LYS A 704 51.93 -29.91 11.02
C LYS A 704 52.21 -31.01 12.03
N GLN A 705 51.19 -31.78 12.41
CA GLN A 705 51.35 -32.91 13.32
C GLN A 705 52.18 -34.03 12.68
N LYS A 706 51.89 -34.37 11.42
CA LYS A 706 52.65 -35.36 10.66
C LYS A 706 54.12 -34.96 10.50
N ASP A 707 54.39 -33.69 10.20
CA ASP A 707 55.76 -33.15 10.11
C ASP A 707 56.50 -33.24 11.46
N ALA A 708 55.81 -33.01 12.58
CA ALA A 708 56.38 -33.13 13.93
C ALA A 708 56.72 -34.59 14.30
N GLU A 709 55.85 -35.54 13.94
CA GLU A 709 56.06 -36.98 14.15
C GLU A 709 57.23 -37.51 13.32
N GLU A 710 57.36 -37.10 12.04
CA GLU A 710 58.50 -37.47 11.21
C GLU A 710 59.83 -36.92 11.75
N ALA A 711 59.83 -35.70 12.29
CA ALA A 711 61.01 -35.10 12.93
C ALA A 711 61.39 -35.81 14.25
N ALA A 712 60.42 -36.35 14.99
CA ALA A 712 60.69 -37.19 16.17
C ALA A 712 61.26 -38.56 15.78
N ALA A 713 60.71 -39.21 14.75
CA ALA A 713 61.18 -40.50 14.27
C ALA A 713 62.62 -40.47 13.71
N LYS A 714 63.05 -39.35 13.09
CA LYS A 714 64.45 -39.16 12.67
C LYS A 714 65.41 -39.04 13.86
N ARG A 715 65.00 -38.36 14.94
CA ARG A 715 65.80 -38.23 16.18
C ARG A 715 65.98 -39.58 16.89
N GLY A 716 64.94 -40.40 16.96
CA GLY A 716 65.00 -41.73 17.57
C GLY A 716 65.98 -42.68 16.86
N ARG A 717 66.00 -42.68 15.52
CA ARG A 717 66.93 -43.53 14.73
C ARG A 717 68.40 -43.14 14.92
N HIS A 718 68.71 -41.86 15.11
CA HIS A 718 70.09 -41.39 15.35
C HIS A 718 70.60 -41.72 16.76
N LEU A 719 69.74 -41.65 17.78
CA LEU A 719 70.13 -41.97 19.16
C LEU A 719 70.51 -43.45 19.31
N ASN A 720 69.74 -44.35 18.70
CA ASN A 720 70.03 -45.79 18.70
C ASN A 720 71.36 -46.14 18.01
N PHE A 721 71.72 -45.43 16.93
CA PHE A 721 73.00 -45.63 16.26
C PHE A 721 74.19 -45.23 17.16
N LEU A 722 74.10 -44.09 17.86
CA LEU A 722 75.14 -43.65 18.80
C LEU A 722 75.31 -44.62 19.99
N LEU A 723 74.21 -45.14 20.53
CA LEU A 723 74.21 -46.15 21.60
C LEU A 723 74.83 -47.49 21.16
N SER A 724 74.63 -47.90 19.90
CA SER A 724 75.28 -49.12 19.39
C SER A 724 76.81 -48.98 19.25
N MET A 725 77.31 -47.78 18.92
CA MET A 725 78.74 -47.53 18.77
C MET A 725 79.49 -47.51 20.11
N THR A 726 78.90 -47.00 21.19
CA THR A 726 79.49 -47.09 22.54
C THR A 726 79.60 -48.55 23.03
N GLY A 727 78.66 -49.42 22.64
CA GLY A 727 78.75 -50.85 22.91
C GLY A 727 79.95 -51.53 22.25
N VAL A 728 80.31 -51.12 21.02
CA VAL A 728 81.49 -51.64 20.30
C VAL A 728 82.79 -51.27 20.99
N PHE A 729 82.93 -50.03 21.49
CA PHE A 729 84.11 -49.61 22.25
C PHE A 729 84.23 -50.34 23.60
N GLY A 730 83.12 -50.57 24.30
CA GLY A 730 83.11 -51.33 25.55
C GLY A 730 83.53 -52.79 25.36
N ALA A 731 83.03 -53.45 24.32
CA ALA A 731 83.46 -54.81 23.97
C ALA A 731 84.92 -54.84 23.51
N GLY A 732 85.35 -53.86 22.71
CA GLY A 732 86.73 -53.73 22.23
C GLY A 732 87.76 -53.57 23.37
N GLN A 733 87.46 -52.76 24.40
CA GLN A 733 88.33 -52.65 25.57
C GLN A 733 88.48 -53.97 26.33
N MET A 734 87.41 -54.77 26.42
CA MET A 734 87.48 -56.11 27.02
C MET A 734 88.37 -57.05 26.20
N PHE A 735 88.22 -57.09 24.88
CA PHE A 735 89.04 -57.95 24.01
C PHE A 735 90.51 -57.51 23.99
N TYR A 736 90.77 -56.20 24.06
CA TYR A 736 92.12 -55.66 24.17
C TYR A 736 92.78 -56.10 25.48
N TRP A 737 92.07 -55.99 26.61
CA TRP A 737 92.55 -56.45 27.92
C TRP A 737 92.82 -57.96 27.96
N ILE A 738 91.95 -58.76 27.32
CA ILE A 738 92.14 -60.21 27.12
C ILE A 738 93.42 -60.48 26.31
N GLY A 739 93.65 -59.76 25.21
CA GLY A 739 94.85 -59.88 24.37
C GLY A 739 96.13 -59.49 25.11
N GLU A 740 96.11 -58.38 25.86
CA GLU A 740 97.21 -57.88 26.68
C GLU A 740 97.65 -58.92 27.72
N LYS A 741 96.69 -59.54 28.41
CA LYS A 741 96.95 -60.58 29.40
C LYS A 741 97.42 -61.91 28.78
N ALA A 742 97.02 -62.22 27.54
CA ALA A 742 97.47 -63.41 26.82
C ALA A 742 98.90 -63.26 26.23
N ALA A 743 99.31 -62.05 25.85
CA ALA A 743 100.64 -61.76 25.30
C ALA A 743 101.76 -61.70 26.37
N GLY A 744 101.41 -61.46 27.64
CA GLY A 744 102.34 -61.08 28.70
C GLY A 744 103.17 -62.17 29.40
N GLY A 745 103.12 -63.45 29.00
CA GLY A 745 104.04 -64.51 29.44
C GLY A 745 104.31 -64.68 30.97
N GLU A 746 103.69 -65.70 31.58
CA GLU A 746 103.94 -66.23 32.94
C GLU A 746 104.29 -65.22 34.06
N GLY A 747 103.25 -64.61 34.64
CA GLY A 747 103.32 -63.88 35.91
C GLY A 747 101.99 -63.96 36.67
N LYS A 748 102.02 -63.87 38.01
CA LYS A 748 100.93 -64.15 38.98
C LYS A 748 99.61 -63.36 38.83
N ASP A 749 99.42 -62.56 37.77
CA ASP A 749 98.22 -61.75 37.55
C ASP A 749 97.23 -62.34 36.51
N ALA A 750 97.44 -63.57 36.04
CA ALA A 750 96.62 -64.22 35.00
C ALA A 750 95.47 -65.10 35.51
N GLU A 751 95.32 -65.27 36.83
CA GLU A 751 94.31 -66.15 37.43
C GLU A 751 92.85 -65.65 37.31
N PRO A 752 92.55 -64.35 37.51
CA PRO A 752 91.17 -63.85 37.40
C PRO A 752 90.60 -63.91 35.97
N ALA A 753 91.45 -63.74 34.95
CA ALA A 753 91.04 -63.74 33.54
C ALA A 753 90.77 -65.15 33.00
N ARG A 754 91.48 -66.18 33.50
CA ARG A 754 91.24 -67.59 33.12
C ARG A 754 89.92 -68.14 33.68
N GLN A 755 89.51 -67.70 34.88
CA GLN A 755 88.24 -68.12 35.48
C GLN A 755 87.00 -67.52 34.80
N LEU A 756 87.10 -66.29 34.26
CA LEU A 756 85.94 -65.59 33.68
C LEU A 756 85.63 -65.99 32.22
N PHE A 757 86.63 -66.41 31.43
CA PHE A 757 86.50 -66.61 29.97
C PHE A 757 86.81 -68.03 29.47
N GLY A 758 87.12 -68.97 30.36
CA GLY A 758 87.17 -70.41 30.09
C GLY A 758 88.37 -70.92 29.28
N LEU A 759 88.86 -70.19 28.28
CA LEU A 759 90.01 -70.56 27.44
C LEU A 759 90.74 -69.32 26.90
N LEU A 760 91.89 -68.99 27.49
CA LEU A 760 92.84 -68.02 26.92
C LEU A 760 93.87 -68.77 26.05
N PRO A 761 94.21 -68.30 24.84
CA PRO A 761 95.24 -68.93 24.01
C PRO A 761 96.58 -68.99 24.76
N SER A 762 97.20 -70.17 24.85
CA SER A 762 98.48 -70.37 25.57
C SER A 762 99.71 -69.90 24.79
N ALA A 763 99.54 -69.45 23.55
CA ALA A 763 100.63 -69.05 22.68
C ALA A 763 100.72 -67.51 22.57
N PRO A 764 101.88 -66.90 22.88
CA PRO A 764 102.07 -65.44 22.87
C PRO A 764 101.71 -64.76 21.54
N TRP A 765 101.88 -65.46 20.41
CA TRP A 765 101.53 -64.94 19.08
C TRP A 765 100.03 -64.73 18.88
N ALA A 766 99.18 -65.51 19.56
CA ALA A 766 97.73 -65.37 19.48
C ALA A 766 97.23 -64.16 20.29
N GLY A 767 97.87 -63.83 21.43
CA GLY A 767 97.60 -62.61 22.19
C GLY A 767 97.92 -61.35 21.41
N ASN A 768 99.09 -61.33 20.74
CA ASN A 768 99.48 -60.22 19.87
C ASN A 768 98.56 -60.06 18.65
N LEU A 769 98.03 -61.16 18.10
CA LEU A 769 97.05 -61.13 17.01
C LEU A 769 95.70 -60.55 17.46
N ILE A 770 95.23 -60.90 18.67
CA ILE A 770 94.00 -60.34 19.26
C ILE A 770 94.16 -58.84 19.51
N LEU A 771 95.31 -58.40 20.04
CA LEU A 771 95.62 -56.98 20.23
C LEU A 771 95.58 -56.22 18.89
N SER A 772 96.32 -56.70 17.88
CA SER A 772 96.37 -56.10 16.55
C SER A 772 95.00 -56.01 15.86
N LEU A 773 94.19 -57.08 15.91
CA LEU A 773 92.85 -57.09 15.34
C LEU A 773 91.92 -56.15 16.09
N THR A 774 92.00 -56.12 17.42
CA THR A 774 91.15 -55.25 18.25
C THR A 774 91.51 -53.78 18.06
N GLU A 775 92.79 -53.44 17.97
CA GLU A 775 93.25 -52.08 17.63
C GLU A 775 92.78 -51.66 16.25
N GLY A 776 92.91 -52.53 15.23
CA GLY A 776 92.42 -52.25 13.89
C GLY A 776 90.91 -51.98 13.86
N LEU A 777 90.13 -52.81 14.56
CA LEU A 777 88.67 -52.72 14.61
C LEU A 777 88.18 -51.50 15.41
N MET A 778 88.84 -51.21 16.53
CA MET A 778 88.62 -49.99 17.32
C MET A 778 88.98 -48.73 16.53
N THR A 779 90.06 -48.75 15.75
CA THR A 779 90.48 -47.62 14.91
C THR A 779 89.47 -47.35 13.80
N VAL A 780 88.98 -48.39 13.12
CA VAL A 780 87.92 -48.26 12.11
C VAL A 780 86.62 -47.75 12.74
N ALA A 781 86.22 -48.27 13.90
CA ALA A 781 85.05 -47.79 14.64
C ALA A 781 85.20 -46.32 15.05
N LEU A 782 86.40 -45.90 15.44
CA LEU A 782 86.73 -44.52 15.81
C LEU A 782 86.70 -43.58 14.59
N ILE A 783 87.22 -44.02 13.45
CA ILE A 783 87.14 -43.27 12.19
C ILE A 783 85.67 -43.09 11.77
N LEU A 784 84.85 -44.15 11.82
CA LEU A 784 83.42 -44.06 11.51
C LEU A 784 82.67 -43.15 12.49
N PHE A 785 83.02 -43.21 13.78
CA PHE A 785 82.48 -42.33 14.80
C PHE A 785 82.84 -40.86 14.52
N PHE A 786 84.10 -40.55 14.21
CA PHE A 786 84.52 -39.19 13.88
C PHE A 786 83.95 -38.67 12.57
N VAL A 787 83.77 -39.53 11.55
CA VAL A 787 83.07 -39.15 10.30
C VAL A 787 81.61 -38.79 10.58
N HIS A 788 80.93 -39.55 11.44
CA HIS A 788 79.55 -39.26 11.82
C HIS A 788 79.43 -38.05 12.75
N LEU A 789 80.37 -37.87 13.69
CA LEU A 789 80.46 -36.70 14.56
C LEU A 789 80.77 -35.43 13.76
N GLY A 790 81.64 -35.54 12.75
CA GLY A 790 81.96 -34.45 11.82
C GLY A 790 80.76 -34.06 10.95
N ARG A 791 79.98 -35.04 10.46
CA ARG A 791 78.70 -34.78 9.78
C ARG A 791 77.66 -34.12 10.70
N TRP A 792 77.61 -34.51 11.97
CA TRP A 792 76.73 -33.89 12.97
C TRP A 792 77.16 -32.46 13.30
N GLY A 793 78.46 -32.22 13.50
CA GLY A 793 79.02 -30.88 13.67
C GLY A 793 78.69 -29.97 12.48
N TYR A 794 78.84 -30.47 11.25
CA TYR A 794 78.50 -29.73 10.04
C TYR A 794 77.00 -29.41 9.95
N ALA A 795 76.11 -30.35 10.28
CA ALA A 795 74.66 -30.16 10.26
C ALA A 795 74.14 -29.21 11.37
N VAL A 796 74.83 -29.14 12.52
CA VAL A 796 74.51 -28.22 13.61
C VAL A 796 75.03 -26.81 13.33
N PHE A 797 76.20 -26.68 12.71
CA PHE A 797 76.78 -25.38 12.34
C PHE A 797 76.15 -24.78 11.06
N ALA A 798 75.73 -25.58 10.08
CA ALA A 798 75.02 -25.11 8.89
C ALA A 798 73.59 -24.59 9.17
N LYS A 799 73.07 -24.78 10.38
CA LYS A 799 71.77 -24.24 10.84
C LYS A 799 71.86 -22.88 11.56
N LYS A 800 73.05 -22.29 11.67
CA LYS A 800 73.28 -20.96 12.28
C LYS A 800 73.81 -19.91 11.30
N GLY A 801 73.69 -20.15 9.99
CA GLY A 801 73.93 -19.15 8.92
C GLY A 801 72.62 -18.56 8.44
#